data_AF-A0A7K9BKY7-F1
#
_entry.id   AF-A0A7K9BKY7-F1
#
_cell.length_a   1.000
_cell.length_b   1.000
_cell.length_c   1.000
_cell.angle_alpha   90.00
_cell.angle_beta   90.00
_cell.angle_gamma   90.00
#
_symmetry.space_group_name_H-M   'P 1'
#
loop_
_entity.id
_entity.type
_entity.pdbx_description
1 polymer ?
#
loop_
_entity_poly.entity_id
_entity_poly.type
_entity_poly.pdbx_seq_one_letter_code
_entity_poly.pdbx_strand_id
1 'polypeptide(L)'
;IKGCEAQKWDPTCSSRCPICMNNGICHEDTGECICPPGFMGKTCEKACGANTFGRTCEETCKENSGCKYYMFCLPDPYGCSCAAGWMGLECDKECKPGFYGSDCKLKCNCHSRGTCDRFKGCICSLGWHGLQCEKEGKARQCNQMVAISYHPLNSSKFKPFCIATGKPLPKSEEFKLLKQDGTVLKPSLLITSNHSEAMFTINQIQPRDTGTWVCSVQTVAGMTEKLFQVTVKVPPVPQYAPRLTDSGHNFLIIDINAGLHLGDGPVVSTKLLYKPAKRYQSWMSVEVKGTTKRLDNLEPKTEYQFCVQLSRQGEGGKGHPGPEASFTTAALGLPPPEGLILLLKSMTSLNLSWHPLTPRTEDDIHIEVERKSVNDNGPVNSVMSILKKLILREDAICFQDPEKEGRKEWMYARIFCVCLFIGIPPEPYNIKFSNTTDTSSVISWTTPEGRSISSIIIGYKIYGKAEYNHINIMIKNTTITQYHLKGLEPNTVYQVQISAQNNIGLSNPNTSSELKTLPETKALYKSKGDKMLLIAIFGSAGMTCITVLLAFLIILKLKRTNIQHRMAQAFQNVREEPTVQFNAGTFTLSRKAKSSPDPTVYPVLEWNDIKFQDVIGEGNFGQVLKARIKKDGLRMDAAIKRMKEYASKDDHRDFAGELEVLCKLGHHPNIINLLGACEHQGYLYLAIEYAPHGNLLEFLRKSRVLETDPAFAIANSTASTLSSQQLLHFAADVARGMDYLSQKQFIHQDLVARNILVGENYVAKIADFGLSRGQEIYVKKTMGRLPVRWMAIESLNYSVYTTNSDV
;
A
#
# COMPACT_ATOMS: atom_id res chain seq x y z
N ILE A 1 33.67 7.99 -46.57
CA ILE A 1 33.64 8.89 -47.76
C ILE A 1 32.90 10.14 -47.30
N LYS A 2 33.51 11.31 -47.47
CA LYS A 2 32.93 12.59 -47.09
C LYS A 2 31.75 12.92 -48.01
N GLY A 3 30.63 13.36 -47.46
CA GLY A 3 29.41 13.77 -48.18
C GLY A 3 29.59 15.07 -48.98
N CYS A 4 30.51 15.95 -48.56
CA CYS A 4 30.91 17.15 -49.30
C CYS A 4 32.40 17.13 -49.70
N GLU A 5 32.74 17.90 -50.75
CA GLU A 5 34.14 18.17 -51.09
C GLU A 5 34.87 18.86 -49.92
N ALA A 6 36.19 18.69 -49.83
CA ALA A 6 36.99 19.31 -48.78
C ALA A 6 36.75 20.83 -48.72
N GLN A 7 36.62 21.37 -47.50
CA GLN A 7 36.36 22.79 -47.21
C GLN A 7 34.93 23.28 -47.52
N LYS A 8 33.97 22.38 -47.74
CA LYS A 8 32.55 22.71 -47.85
C LYS A 8 31.73 21.97 -46.78
N TRP A 9 30.65 22.60 -46.35
CA TRP A 9 29.71 22.07 -45.36
C TRP A 9 28.29 22.53 -45.69
N ASP A 10 27.31 22.08 -44.92
CA ASP A 10 25.86 22.18 -45.11
C ASP A 10 25.27 21.04 -45.96
N PRO A 11 23.95 20.75 -45.85
CA PRO A 11 23.29 19.66 -46.60
C PRO A 11 23.35 19.80 -48.13
N THR A 12 23.69 20.97 -48.65
CA THR A 12 23.81 21.31 -50.07
C THR A 12 25.26 21.51 -50.52
N CYS A 13 26.24 21.35 -49.62
CA CYS A 13 27.66 21.66 -49.81
C CYS A 13 27.92 23.07 -50.37
N SER A 14 27.10 24.06 -50.01
CA SER A 14 27.21 25.42 -50.56
C SER A 14 28.11 26.34 -49.72
N SER A 15 28.15 26.08 -48.41
CA SER A 15 28.84 26.90 -47.43
C SER A 15 30.32 26.51 -47.33
N ARG A 16 31.21 27.51 -47.22
CA ARG A 16 32.64 27.28 -47.02
C ARG A 16 32.96 27.04 -45.54
N CYS A 17 33.79 26.03 -45.29
CA CYS A 17 34.27 25.72 -43.95
C CYS A 17 35.20 26.82 -43.41
N PRO A 18 35.22 27.03 -42.09
CA PRO A 18 36.31 27.76 -41.44
C PRO A 18 37.63 27.00 -41.62
N ILE A 19 38.74 27.73 -41.67
CA ILE A 19 40.07 27.13 -41.75
C ILE A 19 40.40 26.51 -40.38
N CYS A 20 40.41 25.19 -40.32
CA CYS A 20 40.80 24.42 -39.14
C CYS A 20 42.32 24.22 -39.12
N MET A 21 42.99 24.82 -38.13
CA MET A 21 44.45 24.76 -37.96
C MET A 21 44.87 23.47 -37.25
N ASN A 22 46.18 23.22 -37.20
CA ASN A 22 46.78 22.06 -36.52
C ASN A 22 46.19 20.69 -36.95
N ASN A 23 45.84 20.52 -38.23
CA ASN A 23 45.16 19.33 -38.77
C ASN A 23 43.76 19.07 -38.16
N GLY A 24 43.07 20.11 -37.69
CA GLY A 24 41.64 20.02 -37.41
C GLY A 24 40.83 19.74 -38.68
N ILE A 25 39.68 19.09 -38.52
CA ILE A 25 38.82 18.70 -39.63
C ILE A 25 37.47 19.40 -39.49
N CYS A 26 37.03 20.08 -40.55
CA CYS A 26 35.70 20.69 -40.60
C CYS A 26 34.63 19.59 -40.71
N HIS A 27 33.61 19.67 -39.85
CA HIS A 27 32.45 18.80 -39.88
C HIS A 27 31.48 19.24 -40.98
N GLU A 28 31.01 18.28 -41.78
CA GLU A 28 30.25 18.56 -43.01
C GLU A 28 28.82 19.03 -42.73
N ASP A 29 28.18 18.54 -41.67
CA ASP A 29 26.83 19.02 -41.31
C ASP A 29 26.81 20.34 -40.53
N THR A 30 27.79 20.56 -39.64
CA THR A 30 27.76 21.69 -38.69
C THR A 30 28.67 22.85 -39.08
N GLY A 31 29.65 22.62 -39.95
CA GLY A 31 30.66 23.62 -40.31
C GLY A 31 31.65 23.95 -39.20
N GLU A 32 31.66 23.18 -38.11
CA GLU A 32 32.57 23.37 -36.98
C GLU A 32 33.86 22.57 -37.15
N CYS A 33 34.97 23.09 -36.62
CA CYS A 33 36.23 22.36 -36.60
C CYS A 33 36.25 21.35 -35.45
N ILE A 34 36.45 20.07 -35.79
CA ILE A 34 36.81 19.02 -34.85
C ILE A 34 38.32 19.11 -34.60
N CYS A 35 38.70 19.52 -33.40
CA CYS A 35 40.10 19.74 -33.04
C CYS A 35 40.79 18.45 -32.57
N PRO A 36 42.06 18.23 -32.95
CA PRO A 36 42.85 17.09 -32.47
C PRO A 36 43.01 17.07 -30.95
N PRO A 37 43.29 15.90 -30.35
CA PRO A 37 43.59 15.77 -28.93
C PRO A 37 44.80 16.64 -28.53
N GLY A 38 44.55 17.67 -27.73
CA GLY A 38 45.55 18.65 -27.29
C GLY A 38 45.39 20.05 -27.92
N PHE A 39 44.37 20.27 -28.75
CA PHE A 39 44.03 21.58 -29.32
C PHE A 39 42.54 21.91 -29.15
N MET A 40 42.22 23.20 -29.08
CA MET A 40 40.85 23.70 -28.90
C MET A 40 40.60 25.04 -29.62
N GLY A 41 39.36 25.55 -29.48
CA GLY A 41 38.90 26.82 -30.04
C GLY A 41 38.18 26.65 -31.38
N LYS A 42 37.60 27.73 -31.90
CA LYS A 42 36.80 27.70 -33.15
C LYS A 42 37.58 27.18 -34.37
N THR A 43 38.89 27.42 -34.41
CA THR A 43 39.79 27.08 -35.52
C THR A 43 40.94 26.16 -35.09
N CYS A 44 40.88 25.55 -33.90
CA CYS A 44 41.92 24.65 -33.37
C CYS A 44 43.33 25.26 -33.24
N GLU A 45 43.44 26.59 -33.21
CA GLU A 45 44.71 27.31 -33.08
C GLU A 45 45.33 27.17 -31.69
N LYS A 46 44.51 26.96 -30.65
CA LYS A 46 44.96 27.01 -29.26
C LYS A 46 45.40 25.63 -28.78
N ALA A 47 46.65 25.49 -28.35
CA ALA A 47 47.13 24.30 -27.67
C ALA A 47 46.67 24.24 -26.20
N CYS A 48 46.25 23.06 -25.74
CA CYS A 48 45.83 22.76 -24.37
C CYS A 48 47.00 22.76 -23.37
N GLY A 49 48.19 22.37 -23.83
CA GLY A 49 49.36 22.15 -22.98
C GLY A 49 49.72 20.66 -22.89
N ALA A 50 50.68 20.34 -22.02
CA ALA A 50 51.10 18.95 -21.83
C ALA A 50 50.05 18.19 -21.00
N ASN A 51 49.73 16.98 -21.44
CA ASN A 51 48.84 16.03 -20.75
C ASN A 51 47.37 16.45 -20.59
N THR A 52 46.94 17.51 -21.27
CA THR A 52 45.54 17.96 -21.29
C THR A 52 44.92 17.78 -22.67
N PHE A 53 43.64 17.41 -22.71
CA PHE A 53 42.90 17.17 -23.95
C PHE A 53 41.41 17.47 -23.75
N GLY A 54 40.60 17.17 -24.77
CA GLY A 54 39.15 17.42 -24.77
C GLY A 54 38.78 18.77 -25.38
N ARG A 55 37.47 19.05 -25.49
CA ARG A 55 36.95 20.24 -26.18
C ARG A 55 37.29 21.56 -25.46
N THR A 56 37.44 21.51 -24.14
CA THR A 56 37.78 22.64 -23.26
C THR A 56 39.18 22.56 -22.67
N CYS A 57 39.98 21.54 -23.02
CA CYS A 57 41.30 21.28 -22.44
C CYS A 57 41.32 21.03 -20.92
N GLU A 58 40.19 20.64 -20.32
CA GLU A 58 40.07 20.38 -18.88
C GLU A 58 40.33 18.91 -18.51
N GLU A 59 40.27 18.00 -19.49
CA GLU A 59 40.54 16.59 -19.27
C GLU A 59 42.05 16.33 -19.20
N THR A 60 42.49 15.46 -18.29
CA THR A 60 43.91 15.14 -18.07
C THR A 60 44.19 13.66 -18.23
N CYS A 61 45.35 13.33 -18.80
CA CYS A 61 45.81 11.95 -18.92
C CYS A 61 46.19 11.40 -17.54
N LYS A 62 45.58 10.28 -17.13
CA LYS A 62 45.61 9.76 -15.74
C LYS A 62 46.94 9.12 -15.29
N GLU A 63 47.85 8.82 -16.21
CA GLU A 63 49.09 8.12 -15.90
C GLU A 63 50.28 9.05 -15.64
N ASN A 64 51.24 8.58 -14.84
CA ASN A 64 52.51 9.27 -14.60
C ASN A 64 53.34 9.50 -15.89
N SER A 65 53.08 8.71 -16.93
CA SER A 65 53.67 8.81 -18.28
C SER A 65 52.98 9.81 -19.20
N GLY A 66 51.97 10.55 -18.72
CA GLY A 66 51.19 11.47 -19.55
C GLY A 66 50.24 10.75 -20.49
N CYS A 67 50.09 11.24 -21.73
CA CYS A 67 49.22 10.62 -22.74
C CYS A 67 49.92 9.55 -23.61
N LYS A 68 51.04 9.01 -23.14
CA LYS A 68 51.73 7.89 -23.79
C LYS A 68 50.79 6.67 -23.80
N TYR A 69 50.80 5.89 -24.87
CA TYR A 69 49.91 4.72 -25.06
C TYR A 69 48.42 5.03 -25.24
N TYR A 70 48.01 6.30 -25.32
CA TYR A 70 46.63 6.68 -25.58
C TYR A 70 46.38 7.05 -27.04
N MET A 71 45.58 6.22 -27.69
CA MET A 71 44.95 6.50 -28.98
C MET A 71 43.59 7.18 -28.73
N PHE A 72 43.41 8.39 -29.26
CA PHE A 72 42.16 9.14 -29.13
C PHE A 72 41.34 8.99 -30.40
N CYS A 73 40.06 8.67 -30.26
CA CYS A 73 39.11 8.67 -31.36
C CYS A 73 38.11 9.82 -31.17
N LEU A 74 37.95 10.64 -32.19
CA LEU A 74 37.06 11.79 -32.22
C LEU A 74 35.89 11.54 -33.17
N PRO A 75 34.81 12.32 -33.09
CA PRO A 75 33.65 12.16 -33.97
C PRO A 75 34.03 12.15 -35.45
N ASP A 76 33.31 11.35 -36.24
CA ASP A 76 33.40 11.39 -37.71
C ASP A 76 33.10 12.84 -38.17
N PRO A 77 33.86 13.42 -39.12
CA PRO A 77 34.84 12.79 -40.02
C PRO A 77 36.31 12.82 -39.55
N TYR A 78 36.61 12.99 -38.26
CA TYR A 78 38.01 13.09 -37.80
C TYR A 78 38.76 11.76 -37.79
N GLY A 79 38.17 10.70 -37.21
CA GLY A 79 38.82 9.41 -37.02
C GLY A 79 39.61 9.32 -35.70
N CYS A 80 40.77 8.65 -35.72
CA CYS A 80 41.59 8.45 -34.52
C CYS A 80 43.05 8.91 -34.73
N SER A 81 43.67 9.40 -33.67
CA SER A 81 45.07 9.85 -33.64
C SER A 81 45.66 9.80 -32.23
N CYS A 82 46.98 9.76 -32.12
CA CYS A 82 47.68 9.98 -30.86
C CYS A 82 47.49 11.41 -30.35
N ALA A 83 47.64 11.62 -29.04
CA ALA A 83 47.72 12.97 -28.46
C ALA A 83 48.86 13.79 -29.06
N ALA A 84 48.71 15.12 -29.04
CA ALA A 84 49.80 16.03 -29.39
C ALA A 84 51.09 15.65 -28.65
N GLY A 85 52.19 15.58 -29.38
CA GLY A 85 53.49 15.19 -28.81
C GLY A 85 53.84 13.72 -28.94
N TRP A 86 52.91 12.84 -29.32
CA TRP A 86 53.12 11.39 -29.42
C TRP A 86 52.87 10.86 -30.84
N MET A 87 53.60 9.82 -31.22
CA MET A 87 53.47 9.13 -32.50
C MET A 87 53.71 7.61 -32.35
N GLY A 88 53.40 6.87 -33.42
CA GLY A 88 53.48 5.40 -33.45
C GLY A 88 52.08 4.77 -33.44
N LEU A 89 51.98 3.51 -33.85
CA LEU A 89 50.70 2.78 -33.86
C LEU A 89 50.12 2.64 -32.45
N GLU A 90 50.99 2.57 -31.45
CA GLU A 90 50.63 2.50 -30.03
C GLU A 90 50.85 3.83 -29.30
N CYS A 91 51.16 4.93 -29.99
CA CYS A 91 51.45 6.23 -29.35
C CYS A 91 52.58 6.15 -28.28
N ASP A 92 53.56 5.29 -28.51
CA ASP A 92 54.64 4.93 -27.61
C ASP A 92 55.90 5.79 -27.78
N LYS A 93 55.98 6.55 -28.90
CA LYS A 93 57.17 7.31 -29.30
C LYS A 93 56.94 8.80 -29.19
N GLU A 94 57.99 9.48 -28.76
CA GLU A 94 58.03 10.94 -28.68
C GLU A 94 58.20 11.58 -30.06
N CYS A 95 57.65 12.79 -30.26
CA CYS A 95 57.92 13.55 -31.48
C CYS A 95 59.42 13.82 -31.64
N LYS A 96 59.90 13.66 -32.88
CA LYS A 96 61.24 14.09 -33.26
C LYS A 96 61.38 15.62 -33.08
N PRO A 97 62.58 16.13 -32.70
CA PRO A 97 62.81 17.56 -32.60
C PRO A 97 62.39 18.30 -33.87
N GLY A 98 61.66 19.41 -33.71
CA GLY A 98 61.12 20.19 -34.82
C GLY A 98 59.75 19.75 -35.32
N PHE A 99 59.14 18.69 -34.75
CA PHE A 99 57.79 18.25 -35.06
C PHE A 99 56.86 18.34 -33.84
N TYR A 100 55.58 18.59 -34.09
CA TYR A 100 54.54 18.75 -33.07
C TYR A 100 53.17 18.30 -33.60
N GLY A 101 52.13 18.39 -32.78
CA GLY A 101 50.75 18.05 -33.15
C GLY A 101 50.41 16.57 -32.98
N SER A 102 49.17 16.20 -33.33
CA SER A 102 48.74 14.79 -33.27
C SER A 102 49.53 13.95 -34.28
N ASP A 103 49.93 12.75 -33.85
CA ASP A 103 50.84 11.85 -34.57
C ASP A 103 52.18 12.51 -35.00
N CYS A 104 52.55 13.65 -34.42
CA CYS A 104 53.72 14.45 -34.82
C CYS A 104 53.75 14.84 -36.31
N LYS A 105 52.58 15.00 -36.94
CA LYS A 105 52.45 15.28 -38.38
C LYS A 105 52.74 16.73 -38.77
N LEU A 106 52.88 17.64 -37.81
CA LEU A 106 53.12 19.06 -38.06
C LEU A 106 54.60 19.40 -37.85
N LYS A 107 55.16 20.23 -38.73
CA LYS A 107 56.53 20.74 -38.60
C LYS A 107 56.51 22.15 -37.99
N CYS A 108 57.35 22.39 -37.00
CA CYS A 108 57.54 23.71 -36.43
C CYS A 108 58.27 24.63 -37.41
N ASN A 109 57.57 25.66 -37.90
CA ASN A 109 58.14 26.74 -38.70
C ASN A 109 58.12 28.04 -37.88
N CYS A 110 58.76 28.02 -36.71
CA CYS A 110 58.88 29.22 -35.90
C CYS A 110 59.85 30.15 -36.62
N HIS A 111 59.45 31.40 -36.88
CA HIS A 111 60.43 32.44 -37.21
C HIS A 111 61.49 32.45 -36.08
N SER A 112 62.71 32.95 -36.30
CA SER A 112 63.85 32.93 -35.33
C SER A 112 63.60 33.63 -33.97
N ARG A 113 62.34 33.84 -33.62
CA ARG A 113 61.71 34.50 -32.48
C ARG A 113 60.89 33.51 -31.64
N GLY A 114 61.21 32.22 -31.68
CA GLY A 114 60.52 31.19 -30.89
C GLY A 114 61.22 29.83 -30.89
N THR A 115 60.77 28.93 -30.02
CA THR A 115 61.26 27.55 -29.90
C THR A 115 60.15 26.55 -30.23
N CYS A 116 60.52 25.36 -30.72
CA CYS A 116 59.56 24.31 -31.02
C CYS A 116 59.32 23.42 -29.79
N ASP A 117 58.07 23.31 -29.38
CA ASP A 117 57.59 22.41 -28.36
C ASP A 117 56.69 21.33 -28.98
N ARG A 118 56.94 20.07 -28.61
CA ARG A 118 56.22 18.92 -29.19
C ARG A 118 54.71 18.91 -28.89
N PHE A 119 54.27 19.56 -27.82
CA PHE A 119 52.86 19.63 -27.42
C PHE A 119 52.16 20.89 -27.96
N LYS A 120 52.86 22.02 -27.96
CA LYS A 120 52.27 23.35 -28.24
C LYS A 120 52.60 23.91 -29.63
N GLY A 121 53.62 23.37 -30.30
CA GLY A 121 54.18 23.98 -31.51
C GLY A 121 55.12 25.12 -31.17
N CYS A 122 54.98 26.27 -31.83
CA CYS A 122 55.88 27.40 -31.60
C CYS A 122 55.59 28.14 -30.29
N ILE A 123 56.57 28.16 -29.39
CA ILE A 123 56.59 29.02 -28.20
C ILE A 123 57.30 30.32 -28.56
N CYS A 124 56.53 31.40 -28.69
CA CYS A 124 57.02 32.69 -29.13
C CYS A 124 57.67 33.51 -28.00
N SER A 125 58.67 34.31 -28.37
CA SER A 125 59.29 35.29 -27.47
C SER A 125 58.27 36.36 -27.02
N LEU A 126 58.54 36.99 -25.89
CA LEU A 126 57.67 38.02 -25.29
C LEU A 126 57.31 39.11 -26.32
N GLY A 127 56.02 39.38 -26.49
CA GLY A 127 55.51 40.37 -27.47
C GLY A 127 55.21 39.80 -28.86
N TRP A 128 55.48 38.52 -29.11
CA TRP A 128 55.13 37.82 -30.34
C TRP A 128 54.09 36.72 -30.09
N HIS A 129 53.20 36.51 -31.06
CA HIS A 129 52.19 35.46 -31.02
C HIS A 129 51.82 34.99 -32.44
N GLY A 130 50.95 33.98 -32.55
CA GLY A 130 50.61 33.33 -33.82
C GLY A 130 51.13 31.90 -33.87
N LEU A 131 50.76 31.16 -34.93
CA LEU A 131 51.14 29.76 -35.08
C LEU A 131 52.64 29.58 -35.35
N GLN A 132 53.28 30.61 -35.91
CA GLN A 132 54.68 30.64 -36.35
C GLN A 132 55.45 31.83 -35.74
N CYS A 133 54.89 32.49 -34.73
CA CYS A 133 55.42 33.72 -34.12
C CYS A 133 55.51 34.89 -35.10
N GLU A 134 54.53 34.99 -35.99
CA GLU A 134 54.48 35.94 -37.09
C GLU A 134 53.79 37.28 -36.75
N LYS A 135 53.10 37.37 -35.60
CA LYS A 135 52.32 38.55 -35.19
C LYS A 135 52.93 39.24 -33.98
N GLU A 136 52.99 40.57 -34.02
CA GLU A 136 53.46 41.42 -32.92
C GLU A 136 52.29 41.92 -32.07
N GLY A 137 52.42 41.86 -30.75
CA GLY A 137 51.41 42.33 -29.80
C GLY A 137 51.16 41.40 -28.61
N LYS A 138 50.16 41.74 -27.79
CA LYS A 138 49.73 40.89 -26.66
C LYS A 138 48.97 39.67 -27.20
N ALA A 139 49.37 38.48 -26.76
CA ALA A 139 48.69 37.24 -27.11
C ALA A 139 47.19 37.29 -26.72
N ARG A 140 46.35 36.65 -27.53
CA ARG A 140 44.92 36.51 -27.25
C ARG A 140 44.73 35.78 -25.91
N GLN A 141 43.87 36.32 -25.06
CA GLN A 141 43.57 35.73 -23.76
C GLN A 141 42.35 34.82 -23.92
N CYS A 142 42.47 33.57 -23.47
CA CYS A 142 41.38 32.60 -23.48
C CYS A 142 40.18 33.13 -22.69
N ASN A 143 38.99 32.72 -23.13
CA ASN A 143 37.78 33.18 -22.47
C ASN A 143 37.69 32.61 -21.06
N GLN A 144 37.22 33.40 -20.11
CA GLN A 144 36.87 32.93 -18.79
C GLN A 144 35.39 33.22 -18.55
N MET A 145 34.62 32.17 -18.28
CA MET A 145 33.22 32.32 -17.86
C MET A 145 33.19 32.77 -16.40
N VAL A 146 32.74 34.01 -16.21
CA VAL A 146 32.76 34.67 -14.90
C VAL A 146 31.54 34.23 -14.09
N ALA A 147 30.34 34.32 -14.67
CA ALA A 147 29.11 34.06 -13.94
C ALA A 147 27.96 33.64 -14.86
N ILE A 148 27.05 32.87 -14.27
CA ILE A 148 25.70 32.63 -14.78
C ILE A 148 24.81 33.08 -13.65
N SER A 149 23.91 34.03 -13.90
CA SER A 149 22.84 34.30 -12.96
C SER A 149 21.50 34.02 -13.62
N TYR A 150 20.64 33.43 -12.80
CA TYR A 150 19.31 32.97 -13.16
C TYR A 150 18.36 33.54 -12.12
N HIS A 151 17.35 34.26 -12.58
CA HIS A 151 16.27 34.72 -11.71
C HIS A 151 15.27 33.58 -11.49
N PRO A 152 14.69 33.44 -10.29
CA PRO A 152 13.87 32.30 -9.92
C PRO A 152 12.71 32.12 -10.91
N LEU A 153 12.72 30.96 -11.58
CA LEU A 153 11.76 30.58 -12.61
C LEU A 153 10.38 30.39 -12.01
N ASN A 154 9.53 31.40 -12.17
CA ASN A 154 8.09 31.19 -12.21
C ASN A 154 7.32 32.34 -12.89
N SER A 155 7.88 32.82 -14.00
CA SER A 155 7.06 33.44 -15.03
C SER A 155 7.11 32.53 -16.25
N SER A 156 6.04 32.52 -17.04
CA SER A 156 5.96 31.80 -18.31
C SER A 156 7.17 32.01 -19.23
N LYS A 157 7.95 33.08 -19.02
CA LYS A 157 9.11 33.48 -19.81
C LYS A 157 10.42 33.36 -19.01
N PHE A 158 11.34 32.51 -19.46
CA PHE A 158 12.67 32.36 -18.87
C PHE A 158 13.72 33.17 -19.62
N LYS A 159 14.56 33.92 -18.89
CA LYS A 159 15.61 34.78 -19.46
C LYS A 159 16.95 34.58 -18.76
N PRO A 160 17.70 33.50 -19.07
CA PRO A 160 19.04 33.31 -18.52
C PRO A 160 20.07 34.20 -19.24
N PHE A 161 21.16 34.51 -18.55
CA PHE A 161 22.28 35.25 -19.12
C PHE A 161 23.62 34.57 -18.82
N CYS A 162 24.52 34.65 -19.80
CA CYS A 162 25.87 34.15 -19.72
C CYS A 162 26.87 35.28 -19.80
N ILE A 163 27.87 35.25 -18.92
CA ILE A 163 28.89 36.30 -18.79
C ILE A 163 30.25 35.71 -19.09
N ALA A 164 30.93 36.22 -20.13
CA ALA A 164 32.27 35.80 -20.49
C ALA A 164 33.21 36.98 -20.74
N THR A 165 34.46 36.81 -20.30
CA THR A 165 35.58 37.72 -20.59
C THR A 165 36.49 37.08 -21.63
N GLY A 166 37.30 37.86 -22.34
CA GLY A 166 38.24 37.38 -23.34
C GLY A 166 38.90 38.53 -24.10
N LYS A 167 40.03 38.26 -24.76
CA LYS A 167 40.68 39.24 -25.67
C LYS A 167 40.91 38.61 -27.04
N PRO A 168 40.14 38.99 -28.09
CA PRO A 168 39.05 39.98 -28.09
C PRO A 168 37.81 39.52 -27.30
N LEU A 169 36.93 40.46 -26.94
CA LEU A 169 35.69 40.15 -26.25
C LEU A 169 34.79 39.26 -27.13
N PRO A 170 34.15 38.22 -26.56
CA PRO A 170 33.29 37.32 -27.33
C PRO A 170 32.09 38.05 -27.96
N LYS A 171 31.78 37.72 -29.22
CA LYS A 171 30.64 38.25 -29.98
C LYS A 171 29.40 37.36 -29.80
N SER A 172 28.23 37.89 -30.19
CA SER A 172 26.93 37.21 -30.06
C SER A 172 26.92 35.80 -30.66
N GLU A 173 27.49 35.62 -31.85
CA GLU A 173 27.56 34.32 -32.54
C GLU A 173 28.46 33.28 -31.85
N GLU A 174 29.30 33.70 -30.91
CA GLU A 174 30.26 32.86 -30.20
C GLU A 174 29.67 32.32 -28.88
N PHE A 175 28.50 32.83 -28.46
CA PHE A 175 27.73 32.31 -27.33
C PHE A 175 26.71 31.27 -27.80
N LYS A 176 26.67 30.14 -27.10
CA LYS A 176 25.67 29.09 -27.25
C LYS A 176 25.17 28.69 -25.87
N LEU A 177 23.87 28.48 -25.75
CA LEU A 177 23.26 27.88 -24.57
C LEU A 177 22.71 26.51 -24.95
N LEU A 178 23.26 25.47 -24.34
CA LEU A 178 22.92 24.08 -24.59
C LEU A 178 21.97 23.59 -23.50
N LYS A 179 20.81 23.10 -23.93
CA LYS A 179 19.89 22.36 -23.06
C LYS A 179 20.38 20.92 -22.86
N GLN A 180 19.82 20.23 -21.86
CA GLN A 180 20.09 18.81 -21.62
C GLN A 180 19.63 17.90 -22.78
N ASP A 181 18.60 18.29 -23.53
CA ASP A 181 18.11 17.57 -24.72
C ASP A 181 19.00 17.75 -25.96
N GLY A 182 20.10 18.52 -25.86
CA GLY A 182 21.01 18.83 -26.96
C GLY A 182 20.59 20.04 -27.80
N THR A 183 19.48 20.72 -27.48
CA THR A 183 19.05 21.92 -28.20
C THR A 183 20.03 23.07 -27.99
N VAL A 184 20.48 23.68 -29.08
CA VAL A 184 21.36 24.86 -29.08
C VAL A 184 20.54 26.13 -29.22
N LEU A 185 20.60 27.00 -28.22
CA LEU A 185 19.98 28.32 -28.23
C LEU A 185 21.02 29.41 -28.53
N LYS A 186 20.63 30.36 -29.38
CA LYS A 186 21.43 31.56 -29.69
C LYS A 186 20.94 32.75 -28.83
N PRO A 187 21.83 33.69 -28.49
CA PRO A 187 21.45 34.83 -27.67
C PRO A 187 20.53 35.79 -28.42
N SER A 188 19.56 36.33 -27.69
CA SER A 188 18.62 37.35 -28.17
C SER A 188 19.17 38.77 -28.07
N LEU A 189 20.05 39.03 -27.10
CA LEU A 189 20.68 40.33 -26.86
C LEU A 189 22.11 40.11 -26.37
N LEU A 190 23.02 40.99 -26.79
CA LEU A 190 24.39 41.05 -26.31
C LEU A 190 24.68 42.44 -25.75
N ILE A 191 25.23 42.51 -24.54
CA ILE A 191 25.69 43.75 -23.91
C ILE A 191 27.21 43.62 -23.74
N THR A 192 27.97 44.58 -24.26
CA THR A 192 29.43 44.57 -24.19
C THR A 192 29.93 45.78 -23.40
N SER A 193 30.69 45.53 -22.35
CA SER A 193 31.36 46.56 -21.54
C SER A 193 32.82 46.16 -21.27
N ASN A 194 33.18 45.84 -20.02
CA ASN A 194 34.45 45.17 -19.66
C ASN A 194 34.40 43.65 -19.88
N HIS A 195 33.22 43.10 -20.12
CA HIS A 195 32.95 41.71 -20.48
C HIS A 195 31.75 41.65 -21.45
N SER A 196 31.49 40.48 -22.03
CA SER A 196 30.34 40.24 -22.91
C SER A 196 29.25 39.48 -22.15
N GLU A 197 28.06 40.06 -22.06
CA GLU A 197 26.85 39.45 -21.48
C GLU A 197 25.88 39.05 -22.60
N ALA A 198 25.54 37.78 -22.67
CA ALA A 198 24.61 37.23 -23.66
C ALA A 198 23.31 36.81 -22.97
N MET A 199 22.18 37.42 -23.33
CA MET A 199 20.85 37.10 -22.80
C MET A 199 20.07 36.23 -23.77
N PHE A 200 19.50 35.14 -23.26
CA PHE A 200 18.65 34.22 -24.01
C PHE A 200 17.20 34.43 -23.59
N THR A 201 16.25 34.24 -24.52
CA THR A 201 14.82 34.38 -24.23
C THR A 201 14.10 33.09 -24.60
N ILE A 202 13.45 32.46 -23.62
CA ILE A 202 12.64 31.26 -23.79
C ILE A 202 11.20 31.59 -23.40
N ASN A 203 10.27 31.47 -24.35
CA ASN A 203 8.89 31.93 -24.18
C ASN A 203 8.01 31.00 -23.33
N GLN A 204 8.33 29.71 -23.29
CA GLN A 204 7.66 28.71 -22.43
C GLN A 204 8.69 27.65 -22.04
N ILE A 205 8.83 27.42 -20.74
CA ILE A 205 9.68 26.36 -20.19
C ILE A 205 8.78 25.28 -19.58
N GLN A 206 9.12 24.03 -19.83
CA GLN A 206 8.32 22.87 -19.44
C GLN A 206 9.07 22.04 -18.39
N PRO A 207 8.38 21.20 -17.59
CA PRO A 207 9.06 20.35 -16.60
C PRO A 207 10.17 19.47 -17.19
N ARG A 208 10.00 19.01 -18.44
CA ARG A 208 11.01 18.25 -19.21
C ARG A 208 12.32 19.01 -19.47
N ASP A 209 12.29 20.34 -19.40
CA ASP A 209 13.47 21.18 -19.59
C ASP A 209 14.32 21.27 -18.30
N THR A 210 13.86 20.67 -17.18
CA THR A 210 14.63 20.54 -15.95
C THR A 210 15.87 19.70 -16.18
N GLY A 211 17.02 20.22 -15.80
CA GLY A 211 18.26 19.57 -16.15
C GLY A 211 19.53 20.37 -15.94
N THR A 212 20.64 19.79 -16.35
CA THR A 212 21.92 20.50 -16.42
C THR A 212 22.02 21.20 -17.77
N TRP A 213 22.12 22.51 -17.74
CA TRP A 213 22.30 23.35 -18.92
C TRP A 213 23.75 23.80 -18.97
N VAL A 214 24.26 23.97 -20.19
CA VAL A 214 25.65 24.36 -20.41
C VAL A 214 25.66 25.67 -21.17
N CYS A 215 26.26 26.69 -20.58
CA CYS A 215 26.65 27.84 -21.37
C CYS A 215 28.01 27.55 -21.99
N SER A 216 28.14 27.78 -23.29
CA SER A 216 29.35 27.51 -24.07
C SER A 216 29.76 28.74 -24.86
N VAL A 217 31.02 29.15 -24.73
CA VAL A 217 31.59 30.29 -25.44
C VAL A 217 32.82 29.85 -26.20
N GLN A 218 32.71 29.89 -27.52
CA GLN A 218 33.72 29.37 -28.43
C GLN A 218 34.27 30.50 -29.29
N THR A 219 35.47 30.98 -28.94
CA THR A 219 36.18 31.99 -29.73
C THR A 219 37.38 31.36 -30.43
N VAL A 220 38.04 32.14 -31.29
CA VAL A 220 39.35 31.76 -31.86
C VAL A 220 40.46 31.64 -30.81
N ALA A 221 40.29 32.27 -29.64
CA ALA A 221 41.29 32.26 -28.57
C ALA A 221 41.16 31.03 -27.65
N GLY A 222 40.02 30.34 -27.67
CA GLY A 222 39.75 29.16 -26.85
C GLY A 222 38.26 28.93 -26.66
N MET A 223 37.94 27.80 -26.03
CA MET A 223 36.58 27.40 -25.69
C MET A 223 36.47 27.28 -24.17
N THR A 224 35.34 27.72 -23.61
CA THR A 224 35.03 27.56 -22.19
C THR A 224 33.56 27.22 -22.04
N GLU A 225 33.26 26.35 -21.09
CA GLU A 225 31.90 25.92 -20.78
C GLU A 225 31.65 26.03 -19.28
N LYS A 226 30.42 26.37 -18.89
CA LYS A 226 30.01 26.42 -17.49
C LYS A 226 28.63 25.79 -17.35
N LEU A 227 28.55 24.80 -16.48
CA LEU A 227 27.34 24.05 -16.20
C LEU A 227 26.53 24.75 -15.11
N PHE A 228 25.20 24.71 -15.24
CA PHE A 228 24.27 25.19 -14.21
C PHE A 228 22.99 24.36 -14.22
N GLN A 229 22.40 24.18 -13.05
CA GLN A 229 21.20 23.40 -12.88
C GLN A 229 19.96 24.28 -13.04
N VAL A 230 19.04 23.88 -13.92
CA VAL A 230 17.74 24.52 -14.11
C VAL A 230 16.68 23.60 -13.53
N THR A 231 15.90 24.09 -12.57
CA THR A 231 14.74 23.36 -12.00
C THR A 231 13.48 24.11 -12.35
N VAL A 232 12.63 23.50 -13.17
CA VAL A 232 11.35 24.08 -13.59
C VAL A 232 10.29 23.65 -12.59
N LYS A 233 9.79 24.60 -11.81
CA LYS A 233 8.85 24.26 -10.74
C LYS A 233 7.40 24.29 -11.18
N VAL A 234 6.64 23.23 -10.89
CA VAL A 234 5.20 23.11 -11.18
C VAL A 234 4.37 23.55 -9.95
N PRO A 235 3.30 24.35 -10.12
CA PRO A 235 2.40 24.69 -9.02
C PRO A 235 1.64 23.46 -8.48
N PRO A 236 1.39 23.35 -7.17
CA PRO A 236 0.72 22.19 -6.59
C PRO A 236 -0.77 22.15 -6.94
N VAL A 237 -1.28 21.00 -7.41
CA VAL A 237 -2.70 20.78 -7.77
C VAL A 237 -3.21 19.53 -7.01
N PRO A 238 -4.30 19.62 -6.24
CA PRO A 238 -4.88 18.47 -5.56
C PRO A 238 -5.25 17.35 -6.53
N GLN A 239 -4.89 16.10 -6.20
CA GLN A 239 -5.24 14.95 -7.03
C GLN A 239 -6.69 14.49 -6.82
N TYR A 240 -7.21 14.68 -5.61
CA TYR A 240 -8.54 14.21 -5.22
C TYR A 240 -9.46 15.38 -4.87
N ALA A 241 -10.75 15.15 -5.09
CA ALA A 241 -11.79 16.10 -4.70
C ALA A 241 -11.95 16.08 -3.18
N PRO A 242 -12.43 17.19 -2.57
CA PRO A 242 -12.76 17.20 -1.16
C PRO A 242 -13.86 16.16 -0.86
N ARG A 243 -13.97 15.71 0.39
CA ARG A 243 -14.94 14.70 0.84
C ARG A 243 -15.85 15.24 1.93
N LEU A 244 -17.13 14.85 1.91
CA LEU A 244 -18.06 15.17 2.99
C LEU A 244 -17.81 14.24 4.18
N THR A 245 -17.54 14.82 5.35
CA THR A 245 -17.40 14.07 6.60
C THR A 245 -18.72 14.03 7.36
N ASP A 246 -19.38 15.17 7.47
CA ASP A 246 -20.65 15.32 8.19
C ASP A 246 -21.44 16.50 7.62
N SER A 247 -22.77 16.46 7.77
CA SER A 247 -23.69 17.46 7.24
C SER A 247 -24.82 17.76 8.21
N GLY A 248 -25.07 19.04 8.45
CA GLY A 248 -26.26 19.53 9.14
C GLY A 248 -27.17 20.34 8.21
N HIS A 249 -28.24 20.87 8.80
CA HIS A 249 -29.20 21.71 8.07
C HIS A 249 -28.61 23.07 7.66
N ASN A 250 -27.58 23.57 8.35
CA ASN A 250 -26.94 24.86 8.08
C ASN A 250 -25.40 24.80 8.06
N PHE A 251 -24.82 23.59 8.12
CA PHE A 251 -23.38 23.41 8.12
C PHE A 251 -22.95 22.18 7.33
N LEU A 252 -21.72 22.21 6.81
CA LEU A 252 -21.03 21.07 6.21
C LEU A 252 -19.63 20.95 6.79
N ILE A 253 -19.19 19.74 7.10
CA ILE A 253 -17.82 19.44 7.51
C ILE A 253 -17.12 18.75 6.33
N ILE A 254 -16.18 19.46 5.74
CA ILE A 254 -15.48 19.04 4.52
C ILE A 254 -14.06 18.61 4.87
N ASP A 255 -13.70 17.38 4.52
CA ASP A 255 -12.32 16.93 4.47
C ASP A 255 -11.69 17.41 3.15
N ILE A 256 -10.61 18.17 3.25
CA ILE A 256 -9.95 18.81 2.12
C ILE A 256 -9.25 17.77 1.24
N ASN A 257 -8.80 16.65 1.81
CA ASN A 257 -8.16 15.56 1.08
C ASN A 257 -7.00 16.01 0.14
N ALA A 258 -6.27 17.07 0.51
CA ALA A 258 -5.19 17.66 -0.30
C ALA A 258 -3.78 17.22 0.10
N GLY A 259 -3.66 16.15 0.91
CA GLY A 259 -2.36 15.57 1.25
C GLY A 259 -1.60 15.09 0.01
N LEU A 260 -2.33 14.46 -0.92
CA LEU A 260 -1.81 14.04 -2.22
C LEU A 260 -2.10 15.12 -3.27
N HIS A 261 -1.03 15.70 -3.82
CA HIS A 261 -1.09 16.74 -4.84
C HIS A 261 -0.01 16.49 -5.89
N LEU A 262 -0.33 16.84 -7.14
CA LEU A 262 0.60 16.88 -8.26
C LEU A 262 1.35 18.22 -8.24
N GLY A 263 2.58 18.24 -8.74
CA GLY A 263 3.43 19.45 -8.74
C GLY A 263 4.26 19.61 -7.47
N ASP A 264 4.93 20.75 -7.32
CA ASP A 264 5.98 20.89 -6.32
C ASP A 264 5.50 21.49 -5.00
N GLY A 265 6.16 21.10 -3.91
CA GLY A 265 5.96 21.61 -2.54
C GLY A 265 7.23 22.21 -1.94
N PRO A 266 7.17 22.85 -0.76
CA PRO A 266 6.09 22.72 0.23
C PRO A 266 4.90 23.66 -0.02
N VAL A 267 3.68 23.14 0.15
CA VAL A 267 2.44 23.91 0.14
C VAL A 267 2.41 24.83 1.36
N VAL A 268 2.22 26.13 1.14
CA VAL A 268 2.19 27.15 2.20
C VAL A 268 0.77 27.64 2.52
N SER A 269 -0.16 27.54 1.57
CA SER A 269 -1.57 27.92 1.78
C SER A 269 -2.49 26.95 1.04
N THR A 270 -3.58 26.58 1.71
CA THR A 270 -4.64 25.73 1.17
C THR A 270 -5.96 26.47 1.29
N LYS A 271 -6.63 26.68 0.15
CA LYS A 271 -7.91 27.36 0.07
C LYS A 271 -8.99 26.39 -0.38
N LEU A 272 -10.10 26.35 0.34
CA LEU A 272 -11.32 25.68 -0.08
C LEU A 272 -12.20 26.71 -0.79
N LEU A 273 -12.53 26.42 -2.04
CA LEU A 273 -13.41 27.20 -2.89
C LEU A 273 -14.80 26.56 -2.88
N TYR A 274 -15.86 27.35 -2.73
CA TYR A 274 -17.23 26.85 -2.75
C TYR A 274 -18.26 27.84 -3.32
N LYS A 275 -19.36 27.33 -3.87
CA LYS A 275 -20.51 28.13 -4.36
C LYS A 275 -21.80 27.29 -4.42
N PRO A 276 -23.00 27.88 -4.38
CA PRO A 276 -24.24 27.14 -4.61
C PRO A 276 -24.33 26.61 -6.06
N ALA A 277 -24.71 25.36 -6.26
CA ALA A 277 -24.71 24.71 -7.58
C ALA A 277 -25.73 25.33 -8.56
N LYS A 278 -26.87 25.80 -8.06
CA LYS A 278 -28.00 26.31 -8.86
C LYS A 278 -27.97 27.83 -9.11
N ARG A 279 -27.03 28.57 -8.53
CA ARG A 279 -26.92 30.04 -8.69
C ARG A 279 -25.64 30.41 -9.43
N TYR A 280 -25.73 31.31 -10.41
CA TYR A 280 -24.56 31.94 -11.03
C TYR A 280 -23.92 32.92 -10.03
N GLN A 281 -23.13 32.39 -9.10
CA GLN A 281 -22.33 33.16 -8.14
C GLN A 281 -20.84 32.87 -8.34
N SER A 282 -20.02 33.88 -8.07
CA SER A 282 -18.55 33.74 -8.02
C SER A 282 -18.16 32.79 -6.88
N TRP A 283 -17.06 32.05 -7.08
CA TRP A 283 -16.51 31.17 -6.05
C TRP A 283 -16.16 31.96 -4.78
N MET A 284 -16.69 31.51 -3.65
CA MET A 284 -16.27 31.96 -2.34
C MET A 284 -15.02 31.17 -1.94
N SER A 285 -14.10 31.77 -1.20
CA SER A 285 -12.86 31.11 -0.77
C SER A 285 -12.65 31.22 0.73
N VAL A 286 -12.27 30.12 1.37
CA VAL A 286 -11.86 30.10 2.78
C VAL A 286 -10.50 29.44 2.94
N GLU A 287 -9.65 30.02 3.78
CA GLU A 287 -8.36 29.41 4.11
C GLU A 287 -8.55 28.29 5.15
N VAL A 288 -7.84 27.18 4.94
CA VAL A 288 -7.93 25.98 5.76
C VAL A 288 -6.62 25.76 6.52
N LYS A 289 -6.74 25.64 7.84
CA LYS A 289 -5.65 25.27 8.75
C LYS A 289 -5.93 23.86 9.27
N GLY A 290 -5.35 22.83 8.65
CA GLY A 290 -5.58 21.42 8.98
C GLY A 290 -6.14 20.62 7.79
N THR A 291 -6.64 19.41 8.07
CA THR A 291 -7.19 18.48 7.05
C THR A 291 -8.68 18.68 6.80
N THR A 292 -9.43 19.16 7.79
CA THR A 292 -10.89 19.37 7.71
C THR A 292 -11.27 20.82 7.91
N LYS A 293 -12.33 21.27 7.23
CA LYS A 293 -12.94 22.59 7.40
C LYS A 293 -14.44 22.47 7.63
N ARG A 294 -14.92 23.05 8.73
CA ARG A 294 -16.35 23.28 8.98
C ARG A 294 -16.78 24.60 8.33
N LEU A 295 -17.86 24.54 7.56
CA LEU A 295 -18.53 25.68 6.95
C LEU A 295 -19.91 25.80 7.57
N ASP A 296 -20.19 26.95 8.18
CA ASP A 296 -21.47 27.27 8.82
C ASP A 296 -22.25 28.32 7.99
N ASN A 297 -23.50 28.60 8.38
CA ASN A 297 -24.41 29.55 7.73
C ASN A 297 -24.74 29.20 6.26
N LEU A 298 -24.84 27.91 5.95
CA LEU A 298 -25.29 27.43 4.66
C LEU A 298 -26.82 27.35 4.62
N GLU A 299 -27.40 27.47 3.42
CA GLU A 299 -28.85 27.34 3.22
C GLU A 299 -29.25 25.84 3.34
N PRO A 300 -30.35 25.50 4.04
CA PRO A 300 -30.83 24.11 4.16
C PRO A 300 -31.37 23.57 2.84
N LYS A 301 -31.21 22.26 2.59
CA LYS A 301 -31.60 21.58 1.34
C LYS A 301 -31.00 22.23 0.08
N THR A 302 -29.81 22.82 0.20
CA THR A 302 -29.09 23.49 -0.91
C THR A 302 -27.84 22.70 -1.28
N GLU A 303 -27.65 22.48 -2.58
CA GLU A 303 -26.46 21.85 -3.14
C GLU A 303 -25.35 22.88 -3.37
N TYR A 304 -24.15 22.58 -2.88
CA TYR A 304 -22.95 23.39 -3.01
C TYR A 304 -21.86 22.62 -3.73
N GLN A 305 -21.17 23.29 -4.67
CA GLN A 305 -19.97 22.80 -5.33
C GLN A 305 -18.73 23.25 -4.57
N PHE A 306 -17.74 22.38 -4.47
CA PHE A 306 -16.49 22.57 -3.75
C PHE A 306 -15.29 22.18 -4.60
N CYS A 307 -14.22 22.98 -4.57
CA CYS A 307 -12.91 22.58 -5.08
C CYS A 307 -11.80 23.12 -4.17
N VAL A 308 -10.62 22.52 -4.24
CA VAL A 308 -9.48 22.91 -3.41
C VAL A 308 -8.41 23.56 -4.28
N GLN A 309 -7.81 24.65 -3.81
CA GLN A 309 -6.71 25.32 -4.47
C GLN A 309 -5.51 25.41 -3.53
N LEU A 310 -4.37 24.86 -3.97
CA LEU A 310 -3.12 24.87 -3.21
C LEU A 310 -2.23 26.01 -3.70
N SER A 311 -1.36 26.50 -2.83
CA SER A 311 -0.39 27.52 -3.16
C SER A 311 0.94 27.25 -2.49
N ARG A 312 2.03 27.39 -3.25
CA ARG A 312 3.42 27.36 -2.77
C ARG A 312 4.03 28.76 -2.75
N GLN A 313 5.17 28.91 -2.08
CA GLN A 313 5.90 30.18 -2.02
C GLN A 313 6.46 30.59 -3.41
N GLY A 314 6.38 31.89 -3.72
CA GLY A 314 6.88 32.50 -4.97
C GLY A 314 5.77 32.97 -5.94
N GLU A 315 6.12 33.84 -6.90
CA GLU A 315 5.22 34.18 -8.02
C GLU A 315 4.81 32.92 -8.77
N GLY A 316 3.63 32.88 -9.41
CA GLY A 316 3.13 31.68 -10.10
C GLY A 316 2.91 30.44 -9.22
N GLY A 317 3.08 30.54 -7.89
CA GLY A 317 2.93 29.43 -6.95
C GLY A 317 1.49 29.01 -6.66
N LYS A 318 0.50 29.73 -7.20
CA LYS A 318 -0.92 29.37 -7.09
C LYS A 318 -1.25 28.26 -8.07
N GLY A 319 -1.61 27.10 -7.53
CA GLY A 319 -2.08 25.96 -8.30
C GLY A 319 -3.43 26.22 -8.96
N HIS A 320 -3.72 25.44 -10.01
CA HIS A 320 -5.08 25.36 -10.53
C HIS A 320 -6.01 24.72 -9.49
N PRO A 321 -7.29 25.10 -9.44
CA PRO A 321 -8.28 24.39 -8.64
C PRO A 321 -8.32 22.92 -9.00
N GLY A 322 -8.34 22.05 -7.98
CA GLY A 322 -8.47 20.61 -8.14
C GLY A 322 -9.89 20.18 -8.58
N PRO A 323 -10.14 18.86 -8.64
CA PRO A 323 -11.43 18.33 -9.04
C PRO A 323 -12.58 18.80 -8.12
N GLU A 324 -13.74 19.04 -8.71
CA GLU A 324 -14.94 19.54 -8.03
C GLU A 324 -15.73 18.39 -7.36
N ALA A 325 -16.34 18.66 -6.20
CA ALA A 325 -17.30 17.80 -5.53
C ALA A 325 -18.56 18.58 -5.16
N SER A 326 -19.73 17.95 -5.23
CA SER A 326 -21.02 18.54 -4.83
C SER A 326 -21.53 17.90 -3.55
N PHE A 327 -21.95 18.72 -2.59
CA PHE A 327 -22.57 18.27 -1.34
C PHE A 327 -23.85 19.04 -1.05
N THR A 328 -24.83 18.37 -0.46
CA THR A 328 -26.14 18.97 -0.11
C THR A 328 -26.26 19.08 1.41
N THR A 329 -26.72 20.24 1.89
CA THR A 329 -27.09 20.42 3.30
C THR A 329 -28.34 19.62 3.65
N ALA A 330 -28.44 19.16 4.89
CA ALA A 330 -29.59 18.37 5.33
C ALA A 330 -30.88 19.20 5.30
N ALA A 331 -32.03 18.52 5.20
CA ALA A 331 -33.33 19.16 5.37
C ALA A 331 -33.56 19.53 6.85
N LEU A 332 -34.35 20.57 7.13
CA LEU A 332 -34.93 20.73 8.46
C LEU A 332 -35.89 19.56 8.69
N GLY A 333 -35.67 18.75 9.73
CA GLY A 333 -36.65 17.74 10.13
C GLY A 333 -38.00 18.39 10.44
N LEU A 334 -39.10 17.76 10.01
CA LEU A 334 -40.45 18.21 10.33
C LEU A 334 -40.66 18.18 11.86
N PRO A 335 -41.31 19.20 12.47
CA PRO A 335 -41.66 19.16 13.89
C PRO A 335 -42.69 18.05 14.18
N PRO A 336 -42.74 17.49 15.41
CA PRO A 336 -43.70 16.45 15.74
C PRO A 336 -45.15 17.02 15.69
N PRO A 337 -46.15 16.22 15.30
CA PRO A 337 -47.54 16.67 15.26
C PRO A 337 -48.02 17.12 16.65
N GLU A 338 -48.51 18.34 16.73
CA GLU A 338 -48.92 18.96 17.98
C GLU A 338 -50.33 18.50 18.40
N GLY A 339 -50.56 18.42 19.72
CA GLY A 339 -51.84 18.08 20.35
C GLY A 339 -52.40 16.70 19.97
N LEU A 340 -51.58 15.67 20.11
CA LEU A 340 -52.00 14.27 20.14
C LEU A 340 -52.94 13.98 21.33
N ILE A 341 -54.10 13.42 21.06
CA ILE A 341 -55.13 13.05 22.04
C ILE A 341 -55.59 11.62 21.77
N LEU A 342 -55.63 10.79 22.82
CA LEU A 342 -55.98 9.38 22.76
C LEU A 342 -57.14 9.10 23.72
N LEU A 343 -58.34 8.82 23.18
CA LEU A 343 -59.59 8.70 23.94
C LEU A 343 -60.14 7.26 23.89
N LEU A 344 -60.48 6.72 25.05
CA LEU A 344 -61.08 5.38 25.17
C LEU A 344 -62.54 5.43 24.70
N LYS A 345 -62.87 4.67 23.65
CA LYS A 345 -64.25 4.60 23.13
C LYS A 345 -65.01 3.38 23.66
N SER A 346 -64.31 2.29 23.99
CA SER A 346 -64.88 1.08 24.63
C SER A 346 -63.79 0.19 25.24
N MET A 347 -64.17 -0.93 25.88
CA MET A 347 -63.25 -1.95 26.42
C MET A 347 -62.32 -2.61 25.37
N THR A 348 -62.52 -2.33 24.07
CA THR A 348 -61.74 -2.91 22.97
C THR A 348 -61.38 -1.91 21.87
N SER A 349 -61.60 -0.61 22.06
CA SER A 349 -61.40 0.39 21.00
C SER A 349 -60.91 1.74 21.53
N LEU A 350 -59.85 2.27 20.90
CA LEU A 350 -59.23 3.56 21.17
C LEU A 350 -59.43 4.50 19.97
N ASN A 351 -59.57 5.80 20.23
CA ASN A 351 -59.64 6.84 19.20
C ASN A 351 -58.41 7.76 19.34
N LEU A 352 -57.62 7.92 18.27
CA LEU A 352 -56.42 8.75 18.24
C LEU A 352 -56.66 9.94 17.30
N SER A 353 -56.42 11.14 17.79
CA SER A 353 -56.57 12.40 17.03
C SER A 353 -55.37 13.33 17.26
N TRP A 354 -55.00 14.12 16.25
CA TRP A 354 -53.91 15.11 16.32
C TRP A 354 -54.25 16.34 15.47
N HIS A 355 -53.54 17.45 15.66
CA HIS A 355 -53.75 18.65 14.84
C HIS A 355 -53.13 18.48 13.45
N PRO A 356 -53.77 19.00 12.38
CA PRO A 356 -53.21 18.91 11.03
C PRO A 356 -51.86 19.64 10.94
N LEU A 357 -50.82 18.96 10.46
CA LEU A 357 -49.55 19.58 10.10
C LEU A 357 -49.80 20.48 8.88
N THR A 358 -49.49 21.77 8.98
CA THR A 358 -49.63 22.70 7.83
C THR A 358 -48.38 22.59 6.96
N PRO A 359 -48.48 22.08 5.71
CA PRO A 359 -47.31 21.91 4.86
C PRO A 359 -46.90 23.25 4.23
N ARG A 360 -45.59 23.52 4.15
CA ARG A 360 -45.03 24.58 3.28
C ARG A 360 -44.56 24.05 1.92
N THR A 361 -44.73 22.76 1.63
CA THR A 361 -44.33 22.12 0.36
C THR A 361 -45.37 21.09 -0.10
N GLU A 362 -45.50 20.91 -1.42
CA GLU A 362 -46.45 20.01 -2.11
C GLU A 362 -46.13 18.51 -1.97
N ASP A 363 -45.59 18.07 -0.83
CA ASP A 363 -45.26 16.66 -0.61
C ASP A 363 -46.38 15.98 0.20
N ASP A 364 -46.84 14.80 -0.25
CA ASP A 364 -47.84 13.96 0.42
C ASP A 364 -47.27 13.38 1.73
N ILE A 365 -47.61 13.98 2.87
CA ILE A 365 -47.17 13.50 4.20
C ILE A 365 -47.93 12.21 4.55
N HIS A 366 -47.21 11.08 4.61
CA HIS A 366 -47.74 9.82 5.12
C HIS A 366 -47.43 9.65 6.61
N ILE A 367 -48.46 9.38 7.42
CA ILE A 367 -48.34 9.17 8.87
C ILE A 367 -48.56 7.68 9.15
N GLU A 368 -47.51 6.99 9.60
CA GLU A 368 -47.57 5.60 10.05
C GLU A 368 -47.64 5.56 11.59
N VAL A 369 -48.41 4.61 12.13
CA VAL A 369 -48.63 4.42 13.58
C VAL A 369 -48.27 2.98 13.93
N GLU A 370 -47.11 2.77 14.55
CA GLU A 370 -46.67 1.44 15.01
C GLU A 370 -47.26 1.09 16.39
N ARG A 371 -47.47 -0.19 16.69
CA ARG A 371 -47.90 -0.72 18.00
C ARG A 371 -46.88 -1.73 18.52
N LYS A 372 -46.46 -1.62 19.78
CA LYS A 372 -45.54 -2.60 20.41
C LYS A 372 -46.06 -3.14 21.74
N SER A 373 -46.26 -4.46 21.83
CA SER A 373 -46.52 -5.21 23.06
C SER A 373 -45.21 -5.45 23.82
N VAL A 374 -45.19 -5.24 25.14
CA VAL A 374 -43.96 -5.26 25.96
C VAL A 374 -43.45 -6.68 26.27
N ASN A 375 -44.04 -7.75 25.72
CA ASN A 375 -43.67 -9.13 26.11
C ASN A 375 -43.32 -10.11 24.96
N ASP A 376 -42.82 -9.65 23.83
CA ASP A 376 -42.19 -10.57 22.85
C ASP A 376 -40.94 -9.95 22.21
N ASN A 377 -39.79 -10.62 22.40
CA ASN A 377 -38.53 -10.29 21.75
C ASN A 377 -38.51 -10.95 20.36
N GLY A 378 -39.13 -10.30 19.37
CA GLY A 378 -39.01 -10.67 17.97
C GLY A 378 -39.68 -9.64 17.05
N PRO A 379 -39.12 -9.33 15.86
CA PRO A 379 -39.76 -8.44 14.91
C PRO A 379 -40.85 -9.20 14.16
N VAL A 380 -42.12 -8.86 14.42
CA VAL A 380 -43.24 -9.38 13.63
C VAL A 380 -43.62 -8.30 12.61
N ASN A 381 -43.19 -8.49 11.37
CA ASN A 381 -43.69 -7.74 10.23
C ASN A 381 -45.07 -8.31 9.85
N SER A 382 -46.13 -7.53 10.01
CA SER A 382 -47.42 -7.83 9.39
C SER A 382 -48.13 -6.55 8.96
N VAL A 383 -48.45 -6.50 7.67
CA VAL A 383 -49.05 -5.39 6.94
C VAL A 383 -50.59 -5.54 6.95
N MET A 384 -51.25 -4.43 7.33
CA MET A 384 -52.59 -3.98 6.90
C MET A 384 -53.89 -4.61 7.47
N SER A 385 -54.74 -3.69 7.95
CA SER A 385 -56.21 -3.58 7.80
C SER A 385 -57.20 -4.39 8.66
N ILE A 386 -58.15 -3.62 9.20
CA ILE A 386 -59.45 -3.96 9.82
C ILE A 386 -59.40 -4.57 11.23
N LEU A 387 -59.61 -3.69 12.21
CA LEU A 387 -59.87 -3.98 13.61
C LEU A 387 -61.17 -4.79 13.80
N LYS A 388 -61.05 -6.08 14.10
CA LYS A 388 -62.03 -6.83 14.90
C LYS A 388 -61.30 -7.71 15.91
N LYS A 389 -61.76 -7.62 17.16
CA LYS A 389 -61.31 -8.32 18.38
C LYS A 389 -60.00 -7.81 19.01
N LEU A 390 -60.13 -7.13 20.15
CA LEU A 390 -59.02 -6.82 21.07
C LEU A 390 -59.25 -7.45 22.45
N ILE A 391 -58.18 -8.05 22.97
CA ILE A 391 -57.87 -8.18 24.40
C ILE A 391 -56.58 -7.35 24.56
N LEU A 392 -56.58 -6.36 25.47
CA LEU A 392 -55.55 -5.30 25.53
C LEU A 392 -54.54 -5.51 26.66
N ARG A 393 -53.24 -5.39 26.32
CA ARG A 393 -52.19 -4.81 27.17
C ARG A 393 -51.23 -3.96 26.31
N GLU A 394 -51.17 -2.68 26.69
CA GLU A 394 -50.21 -1.58 26.41
C GLU A 394 -49.67 -1.38 24.98
N ASP A 395 -49.86 -0.16 24.45
CA ASP A 395 -49.47 0.26 23.09
C ASP A 395 -48.57 1.51 23.15
N ALA A 396 -47.51 1.57 22.32
CA ALA A 396 -46.67 2.75 22.07
C ALA A 396 -46.73 3.12 20.58
N ILE A 397 -46.75 4.42 20.25
CA ILE A 397 -46.88 4.98 18.88
C ILE A 397 -45.52 5.53 18.39
N CYS A 398 -45.16 5.27 17.14
CA CYS A 398 -43.97 5.82 16.46
C CYS A 398 -44.36 6.43 15.10
N PHE A 399 -43.64 7.47 14.66
CA PHE A 399 -43.80 8.13 13.34
C PHE A 399 -42.59 7.85 12.43
N GLN A 400 -42.83 7.72 11.12
CA GLN A 400 -41.80 7.55 10.09
C GLN A 400 -41.97 8.57 8.96
N ASP A 401 -40.86 9.09 8.44
CA ASP A 401 -40.77 9.90 7.21
C ASP A 401 -40.07 9.07 6.11
N PRO A 402 -40.63 8.92 4.90
CA PRO A 402 -40.05 8.08 3.88
C PRO A 402 -39.22 8.91 2.90
N GLU A 403 -37.95 9.18 3.19
CA GLU A 403 -36.89 9.22 2.17
C GLU A 403 -35.49 9.48 2.75
N LYS A 404 -34.75 8.38 2.98
CA LYS A 404 -33.39 8.11 2.45
C LYS A 404 -32.70 7.05 3.30
N GLU A 405 -32.17 6.08 2.59
CA GLU A 405 -31.42 4.94 3.08
C GLU A 405 -30.18 5.43 3.85
N GLY A 406 -30.14 5.18 5.17
CA GLY A 406 -28.90 5.31 5.95
C GLY A 406 -28.88 6.23 7.17
N ARG A 407 -29.98 6.38 7.93
CA ARG A 407 -30.00 6.50 9.41
C ARG A 407 -31.44 6.82 9.84
N LYS A 408 -32.09 5.85 10.49
CA LYS A 408 -33.47 5.98 10.98
C LYS A 408 -33.44 6.79 12.29
N GLU A 409 -33.69 8.09 12.22
CA GLU A 409 -33.98 8.88 13.42
C GLU A 409 -35.48 8.81 13.72
N TRP A 410 -35.80 8.17 14.84
CA TRP A 410 -37.16 8.07 15.37
C TRP A 410 -37.40 9.24 16.31
N MET A 411 -38.44 10.04 16.08
CA MET A 411 -38.91 11.01 17.06
C MET A 411 -40.07 10.41 17.88
N TYR A 412 -39.82 10.21 19.18
CA TYR A 412 -40.74 9.53 20.09
C TYR A 412 -41.69 10.52 20.78
N ALA A 413 -43.00 10.33 20.60
CA ALA A 413 -44.02 10.88 21.51
C ALA A 413 -44.68 9.71 22.27
N ARG A 414 -44.40 9.58 23.57
CA ARG A 414 -44.98 8.51 24.42
C ARG A 414 -46.29 8.98 25.06
N ILE A 415 -47.36 8.25 24.82
CA ILE A 415 -48.66 8.42 25.50
C ILE A 415 -48.96 7.14 26.28
N PHE A 416 -49.27 7.28 27.57
CA PHE A 416 -49.65 6.15 28.44
C PHE A 416 -51.16 6.14 28.63
N CYS A 417 -51.81 4.99 28.40
CA CYS A 417 -53.20 4.77 28.80
C CYS A 417 -53.24 3.55 29.74
N VAL A 418 -53.70 3.74 30.98
CA VAL A 418 -53.84 2.67 31.96
C VAL A 418 -55.30 2.23 31.99
N CYS A 419 -55.61 1.03 31.48
CA CYS A 419 -56.89 0.38 31.76
C CYS A 419 -56.83 -0.21 33.17
N LEU A 420 -57.49 0.47 34.13
CA LEU A 420 -57.75 -0.08 35.46
C LEU A 420 -58.71 -1.29 35.33
N PHE A 421 -58.16 -2.50 35.38
CA PHE A 421 -58.96 -3.70 35.69
C PHE A 421 -59.28 -3.68 37.19
N ILE A 422 -60.48 -3.26 37.55
CA ILE A 422 -60.94 -3.19 38.94
C ILE A 422 -61.59 -4.54 39.31
N GLY A 423 -60.94 -5.32 40.17
CA GLY A 423 -61.57 -6.48 40.82
C GLY A 423 -60.59 -7.38 41.59
N ILE A 424 -60.99 -7.78 42.81
CA ILE A 424 -60.33 -8.81 43.63
C ILE A 424 -60.25 -10.13 42.84
N PRO A 425 -59.15 -10.91 42.87
CA PRO A 425 -59.03 -12.13 42.07
C PRO A 425 -60.03 -13.21 42.56
N PRO A 426 -60.53 -14.10 41.68
CA PRO A 426 -61.38 -15.21 42.10
C PRO A 426 -60.58 -16.22 42.92
N GLU A 427 -61.28 -17.00 43.76
CA GLU A 427 -60.66 -18.04 44.57
C GLU A 427 -60.08 -19.19 43.71
N PRO A 428 -58.90 -19.75 44.08
CA PRO A 428 -58.36 -20.95 43.43
C PRO A 428 -59.28 -22.16 43.65
N TYR A 429 -59.48 -22.97 42.60
CA TYR A 429 -60.38 -24.13 42.62
C TYR A 429 -59.65 -25.44 42.32
N ASN A 430 -60.33 -26.59 42.47
CA ASN A 430 -59.78 -27.94 42.21
C ASN A 430 -58.56 -28.30 43.09
N ILE A 431 -58.70 -28.13 44.41
CA ILE A 431 -57.64 -28.45 45.39
C ILE A 431 -57.50 -29.96 45.54
N LYS A 432 -56.30 -30.51 45.31
CA LYS A 432 -56.00 -31.95 45.47
C LYS A 432 -54.74 -32.17 46.31
N PHE A 433 -54.79 -33.20 47.15
CA PHE A 433 -53.65 -33.67 47.94
C PHE A 433 -53.07 -34.96 47.33
N SER A 434 -51.75 -35.03 47.21
CA SER A 434 -51.05 -36.19 46.65
C SER A 434 -49.76 -36.46 47.44
N ASN A 435 -49.30 -37.71 47.41
CA ASN A 435 -48.04 -38.13 48.02
C ASN A 435 -47.93 -37.78 49.52
N THR A 436 -49.00 -38.05 50.28
CA THR A 436 -49.06 -37.77 51.72
C THR A 436 -48.27 -38.82 52.49
N THR A 437 -47.28 -38.37 53.26
CA THR A 437 -46.44 -39.19 54.16
C THR A 437 -46.86 -38.95 55.62
N ASP A 438 -46.07 -39.44 56.56
CA ASP A 438 -46.20 -39.17 57.99
C ASP A 438 -45.85 -37.72 58.36
N THR A 439 -45.05 -37.02 57.54
CA THR A 439 -44.56 -35.66 57.86
C THR A 439 -44.73 -34.64 56.72
N SER A 440 -45.30 -35.03 55.58
CA SER A 440 -45.44 -34.15 54.40
C SER A 440 -46.64 -34.48 53.52
N SER A 441 -47.07 -33.53 52.68
CA SER A 441 -48.11 -33.74 51.65
C SER A 441 -47.95 -32.72 50.51
N VAL A 442 -48.27 -33.09 49.27
CA VAL A 442 -48.24 -32.18 48.12
C VAL A 442 -49.65 -31.68 47.81
N ILE A 443 -49.84 -30.36 47.83
CA ILE A 443 -51.09 -29.69 47.47
C ILE A 443 -51.00 -29.20 46.03
N SER A 444 -52.06 -29.36 45.25
CA SER A 444 -52.21 -28.76 43.91
C SER A 444 -53.54 -28.03 43.78
N TRP A 445 -53.59 -26.96 42.98
CA TRP A 445 -54.79 -26.14 42.73
C TRP A 445 -54.80 -25.57 41.30
N THR A 446 -55.92 -25.01 40.88
CA THR A 446 -56.10 -24.36 39.56
C THR A 446 -56.57 -22.91 39.76
N THR A 447 -56.01 -21.98 38.98
CA THR A 447 -56.40 -20.56 39.00
C THR A 447 -57.10 -20.17 37.69
N PRO A 448 -58.20 -19.39 37.72
CA PRO A 448 -58.89 -18.95 36.52
C PRO A 448 -58.03 -18.00 35.67
N GLU A 449 -58.03 -18.20 34.36
CA GLU A 449 -57.24 -17.43 33.41
C GLU A 449 -57.78 -15.99 33.27
N GLY A 450 -56.88 -15.00 33.14
CA GLY A 450 -57.24 -13.63 32.76
C GLY A 450 -57.25 -12.54 33.85
N ARG A 451 -56.74 -12.78 35.08
CA ARG A 451 -56.51 -11.71 36.09
C ARG A 451 -55.07 -11.71 36.62
N SER A 452 -54.52 -10.52 36.88
CA SER A 452 -53.18 -10.34 37.48
C SER A 452 -53.18 -10.77 38.95
N ILE A 453 -52.93 -12.05 39.22
CA ILE A 453 -52.62 -12.54 40.57
C ILE A 453 -51.17 -12.16 40.87
N SER A 454 -50.88 -11.68 42.09
CA SER A 454 -49.52 -11.35 42.56
C SER A 454 -48.96 -12.39 43.53
N SER A 455 -49.82 -13.07 44.30
CA SER A 455 -49.42 -14.18 45.18
C SER A 455 -50.58 -15.12 45.49
N ILE A 456 -50.26 -16.35 45.91
CA ILE A 456 -51.18 -17.36 46.42
C ILE A 456 -50.83 -17.63 47.88
N ILE A 457 -51.83 -17.63 48.76
CA ILE A 457 -51.66 -17.87 50.19
C ILE A 457 -52.32 -19.19 50.56
N ILE A 458 -51.56 -20.09 51.18
CA ILE A 458 -52.03 -21.38 51.70
C ILE A 458 -52.04 -21.29 53.23
N GLY A 459 -53.23 -21.31 53.83
CA GLY A 459 -53.43 -21.35 55.27
C GLY A 459 -53.82 -22.75 55.72
N TYR A 460 -53.18 -23.31 56.75
CA TYR A 460 -53.59 -24.58 57.33
C TYR A 460 -53.58 -24.56 58.86
N LYS A 461 -54.51 -25.31 59.46
CA LYS A 461 -54.65 -25.46 60.92
C LYS A 461 -55.03 -26.89 61.28
N ILE A 462 -54.69 -27.35 62.49
CA ILE A 462 -55.12 -28.67 62.98
C ILE A 462 -56.62 -28.63 63.26
N TYR A 463 -57.36 -29.65 62.80
CA TYR A 463 -58.80 -29.77 62.99
C TYR A 463 -59.16 -29.80 64.48
N GLY A 464 -60.02 -28.86 64.93
CA GLY A 464 -60.51 -28.79 66.31
C GLY A 464 -59.64 -28.00 67.32
N LYS A 465 -58.52 -27.38 66.92
CA LYS A 465 -57.72 -26.48 67.80
C LYS A 465 -58.02 -24.99 67.52
N ALA A 466 -57.87 -24.13 68.54
CA ALA A 466 -58.12 -22.68 68.48
C ALA A 466 -57.28 -21.95 67.42
N GLU A 467 -57.74 -20.77 66.97
CA GLU A 467 -57.20 -19.98 65.83
C GLU A 467 -55.70 -19.66 65.90
N TYR A 468 -55.06 -19.74 67.08
CA TYR A 468 -53.65 -19.42 67.28
C TYR A 468 -52.66 -20.36 66.55
N ASN A 469 -53.11 -21.50 66.02
CA ASN A 469 -52.29 -22.46 65.26
C ASN A 469 -52.46 -22.37 63.73
N HIS A 470 -52.93 -21.23 63.22
CA HIS A 470 -53.09 -21.01 61.78
C HIS A 470 -51.76 -20.59 61.13
N ILE A 471 -51.21 -21.44 60.26
CA ILE A 471 -49.95 -21.17 59.54
C ILE A 471 -50.27 -20.77 58.12
N ASN A 472 -49.83 -19.57 57.71
CA ASN A 472 -49.98 -19.03 56.36
C ASN A 472 -48.67 -19.08 55.57
N ILE A 473 -48.70 -19.68 54.40
CA ILE A 473 -47.59 -19.75 53.45
C ILE A 473 -47.93 -18.88 52.24
N MET A 474 -47.10 -17.88 51.95
CA MET A 474 -47.29 -16.99 50.79
C MET A 474 -46.35 -17.37 49.66
N ILE A 475 -46.92 -17.70 48.50
CA ILE A 475 -46.22 -18.05 47.26
C ILE A 475 -46.34 -16.87 46.29
N LYS A 476 -45.23 -16.17 46.03
CA LYS A 476 -45.20 -15.01 45.11
C LYS A 476 -45.10 -15.38 43.63
N ASN A 477 -44.74 -16.62 43.31
CA ASN A 477 -44.60 -17.08 41.93
C ASN A 477 -45.91 -17.71 41.45
N THR A 478 -46.62 -17.02 40.56
CA THR A 478 -47.96 -17.40 40.07
C THR A 478 -47.97 -18.52 39.05
N THR A 479 -46.81 -18.96 38.56
CA THR A 479 -46.69 -20.14 37.68
C THR A 479 -46.75 -21.46 38.46
N ILE A 480 -46.64 -21.40 39.79
CA ILE A 480 -46.67 -22.57 40.66
C ILE A 480 -48.12 -22.94 40.96
N THR A 481 -48.55 -24.12 40.51
CA THR A 481 -49.87 -24.71 40.79
C THR A 481 -49.81 -25.88 41.77
N GLN A 482 -48.62 -26.20 42.29
CA GLN A 482 -48.37 -27.29 43.23
C GLN A 482 -47.35 -26.89 44.30
N TYR A 483 -47.58 -27.25 45.56
CA TYR A 483 -46.70 -26.92 46.69
C TYR A 483 -46.54 -28.10 47.66
N HIS A 484 -45.31 -28.33 48.12
CA HIS A 484 -44.99 -29.42 49.05
C HIS A 484 -44.98 -28.91 50.49
N LEU A 485 -46.01 -29.27 51.27
CA LEU A 485 -46.06 -29.04 52.72
C LEU A 485 -45.16 -30.04 53.43
N LYS A 486 -44.25 -29.56 54.27
CA LYS A 486 -43.34 -30.36 55.11
C LYS A 486 -43.50 -29.95 56.58
N GLY A 487 -43.21 -30.87 57.49
CA GLY A 487 -43.26 -30.61 58.94
C GLY A 487 -44.65 -30.79 59.55
N LEU A 488 -45.48 -31.64 58.94
CA LEU A 488 -46.78 -32.03 59.49
C LEU A 488 -46.58 -33.09 60.60
N GLU A 489 -47.49 -33.11 61.57
CA GLU A 489 -47.49 -34.13 62.61
C GLU A 489 -48.07 -35.45 62.07
N PRO A 490 -47.50 -36.61 62.43
CA PRO A 490 -48.00 -37.91 61.98
C PRO A 490 -49.38 -38.21 62.56
N ASN A 491 -50.25 -38.82 61.73
CA ASN A 491 -51.64 -39.16 62.06
C ASN A 491 -52.53 -37.99 62.53
N THR A 492 -52.30 -36.77 62.02
CA THR A 492 -53.05 -35.55 62.38
C THR A 492 -53.92 -35.07 61.20
N VAL A 493 -55.13 -34.59 61.50
CA VAL A 493 -56.06 -34.01 60.51
C VAL A 493 -55.88 -32.48 60.48
N TYR A 494 -55.63 -31.94 59.29
CA TYR A 494 -55.45 -30.52 59.01
C TYR A 494 -56.58 -29.98 58.14
N GLN A 495 -57.03 -28.78 58.43
CA GLN A 495 -57.96 -27.99 57.63
C GLN A 495 -57.15 -26.97 56.82
N VAL A 496 -57.22 -27.04 55.50
CA VAL A 496 -56.43 -26.23 54.56
C VAL A 496 -57.34 -25.30 53.76
N GLN A 497 -56.92 -24.03 53.61
CA GLN A 497 -57.58 -22.99 52.82
C GLN A 497 -56.56 -22.34 51.89
N ILE A 498 -57.00 -21.96 50.68
CA ILE A 498 -56.15 -21.31 49.68
C ILE A 498 -56.85 -20.04 49.20
N SER A 499 -56.11 -18.93 49.13
CA SER A 499 -56.59 -17.64 48.61
C SER A 499 -55.58 -17.04 47.61
N ALA A 500 -56.07 -16.21 46.69
CA ALA A 500 -55.26 -15.48 45.73
C ALA A 500 -55.23 -14.00 46.09
N GLN A 501 -54.10 -13.32 45.90
CA GLN A 501 -53.94 -11.89 46.19
C GLN A 501 -53.54 -11.15 44.92
N ASN A 502 -54.04 -9.92 44.76
CA ASN A 502 -53.53 -8.95 43.78
C ASN A 502 -53.26 -7.59 44.47
N ASN A 503 -52.89 -6.58 43.68
CA ASN A 503 -52.61 -5.22 44.18
C ASN A 503 -53.87 -4.50 44.76
N ILE A 504 -55.06 -5.07 44.61
CA ILE A 504 -56.34 -4.53 45.12
C ILE A 504 -56.73 -5.20 46.44
N GLY A 505 -56.50 -6.51 46.59
CA GLY A 505 -56.85 -7.21 47.83
C GLY A 505 -56.74 -8.73 47.74
N LEU A 506 -57.10 -9.39 48.84
CA LEU A 506 -57.13 -10.84 48.97
C LEU A 506 -58.49 -11.40 48.54
N SER A 507 -58.50 -12.52 47.83
CA SER A 507 -59.73 -13.26 47.50
C SER A 507 -60.41 -13.78 48.77
N ASN A 508 -61.71 -14.05 48.68
CA ASN A 508 -62.41 -14.80 49.73
C ASN A 508 -61.72 -16.17 49.93
N PRO A 509 -61.62 -16.68 51.17
CA PRO A 509 -61.03 -17.97 51.45
C PRO A 509 -61.93 -19.09 50.91
N ASN A 510 -61.34 -20.01 50.13
CA ASN A 510 -62.06 -21.17 49.59
C ASN A 510 -62.58 -22.08 50.73
N THR A 511 -63.63 -22.85 50.44
CA THR A 511 -64.11 -23.97 51.26
C THR A 511 -62.94 -24.83 51.76
N SER A 512 -62.89 -25.02 53.07
CA SER A 512 -61.78 -25.68 53.72
C SER A 512 -61.69 -27.15 53.33
N SER A 513 -60.53 -27.59 52.87
CA SER A 513 -60.27 -28.99 52.49
C SER A 513 -59.56 -29.73 53.63
N GLU A 514 -59.97 -30.98 53.91
CA GLU A 514 -59.37 -31.81 54.97
C GLU A 514 -58.19 -32.64 54.43
N LEU A 515 -57.06 -32.60 55.15
CA LEU A 515 -55.84 -33.37 54.87
C LEU A 515 -55.47 -34.22 56.10
N LYS A 516 -55.26 -35.53 55.95
CA LYS A 516 -54.83 -36.43 57.03
C LYS A 516 -53.47 -37.08 56.72
N THR A 517 -52.50 -36.95 57.62
CA THR A 517 -51.15 -37.56 57.49
C THR A 517 -51.14 -39.04 57.85
N LEU A 518 -50.15 -39.78 57.33
CA LEU A 518 -49.97 -41.22 57.61
C LEU A 518 -49.30 -41.47 58.98
N PRO A 519 -49.40 -42.70 59.55
CA PRO A 519 -48.65 -43.09 60.75
C PRO A 519 -47.16 -43.39 60.45
N GLU A 520 -46.29 -43.15 61.43
CA GLU A 520 -44.81 -43.16 61.33
C GLU A 520 -44.23 -44.53 60.91
N THR A 521 -43.30 -44.55 59.92
CA THR A 521 -42.64 -45.77 59.44
C THR A 521 -41.13 -45.76 59.71
N LYS A 522 -40.62 -46.68 60.56
CA LYS A 522 -39.17 -46.85 60.85
C LYS A 522 -38.52 -47.78 59.82
N ALA A 523 -37.48 -47.33 59.10
CA ALA A 523 -36.68 -48.17 58.22
C ALA A 523 -35.16 -48.03 58.48
N LEU A 524 -34.49 -49.20 58.47
CA LEU A 524 -33.13 -49.52 58.94
C LEU A 524 -32.10 -49.51 57.79
N TYR A 525 -30.92 -48.95 58.03
CA TYR A 525 -29.77 -48.82 57.10
C TYR A 525 -29.02 -50.16 56.86
N LYS A 526 -28.55 -50.46 55.62
CA LYS A 526 -27.49 -51.47 55.40
C LYS A 526 -26.56 -51.22 54.18
N SER A 527 -25.31 -51.65 54.41
CA SER A 527 -24.01 -51.45 53.75
C SER A 527 -23.81 -52.11 52.37
N LYS A 528 -22.83 -51.58 51.59
CA LYS A 528 -22.39 -52.04 50.27
C LYS A 528 -20.87 -52.30 50.31
N GLY A 529 -20.46 -53.56 50.21
CA GLY A 529 -19.05 -53.96 50.11
C GLY A 529 -18.96 -55.39 49.58
N ASP A 530 -18.43 -55.52 48.35
CA ASP A 530 -17.72 -56.70 47.80
C ASP A 530 -17.79 -56.73 46.26
N LYS A 531 -16.99 -55.88 45.59
CA LYS A 531 -16.61 -56.03 44.16
C LYS A 531 -15.25 -55.36 43.85
N MET A 532 -14.25 -55.53 44.72
CA MET A 532 -12.92 -54.90 44.56
C MET A 532 -11.75 -55.90 44.52
N LEU A 533 -12.02 -57.21 44.41
CA LEU A 533 -10.95 -58.23 44.40
C LEU A 533 -10.74 -58.92 43.04
N LEU A 534 -11.72 -58.88 42.13
CA LEU A 534 -11.65 -59.63 40.85
C LEU A 534 -10.92 -58.88 39.71
N ILE A 535 -10.72 -57.57 39.80
CA ILE A 535 -10.10 -56.75 38.73
C ILE A 535 -8.56 -56.78 38.81
N ALA A 536 -7.97 -57.12 39.97
CA ALA A 536 -6.54 -57.03 40.19
C ALA A 536 -5.70 -58.11 39.47
N ILE A 537 -6.29 -59.25 39.09
CA ILE A 537 -5.52 -60.42 38.60
C ILE A 537 -5.27 -60.37 37.09
N PHE A 538 -6.15 -59.74 36.29
CA PHE A 538 -5.98 -59.68 34.83
C PHE A 538 -5.05 -58.55 34.34
N GLY A 539 -4.66 -57.61 35.21
CA GLY A 539 -3.84 -56.44 34.84
C GLY A 539 -2.33 -56.69 34.75
N SER A 540 -1.81 -57.78 35.34
CA SER A 540 -0.35 -57.95 35.51
C SER A 540 0.34 -58.57 34.29
N ALA A 541 -0.33 -59.44 33.52
CA ALA A 541 0.28 -60.09 32.36
C ALA A 541 0.43 -59.14 31.16
N GLY A 542 -0.56 -58.25 30.91
CA GLY A 542 -0.53 -57.30 29.79
C GLY A 542 0.55 -56.22 29.91
N MET A 543 0.86 -55.80 31.15
CA MET A 543 1.87 -54.77 31.41
C MET A 543 3.30 -55.24 31.09
N THR A 544 3.61 -56.53 31.27
CA THR A 544 4.95 -57.07 31.00
C THR A 544 5.28 -57.19 29.51
N CYS A 545 4.27 -57.37 28.65
CA CYS A 545 4.49 -57.46 27.20
C CYS A 545 4.72 -56.06 26.58
N ILE A 546 4.06 -55.03 27.14
CA ILE A 546 4.18 -53.63 26.69
C ILE A 546 5.54 -53.03 27.09
N THR A 547 6.09 -53.40 28.25
CA THR A 547 7.40 -52.90 28.71
C THR A 547 8.56 -53.45 27.88
N VAL A 548 8.50 -54.71 27.43
CA VAL A 548 9.52 -55.31 26.54
C VAL A 548 9.52 -54.66 25.15
N LEU A 549 8.34 -54.35 24.61
CA LEU A 549 8.17 -53.66 23.33
C LEU A 549 8.70 -52.22 23.39
N LEU A 550 8.46 -51.51 24.50
CA LEU A 550 9.02 -50.18 24.75
C LEU A 550 10.54 -50.21 24.88
N ALA A 551 11.11 -51.20 25.57
CA ALA A 551 12.57 -51.34 25.71
C ALA A 551 13.25 -51.59 24.35
N PHE A 552 12.65 -52.42 23.48
CA PHE A 552 13.17 -52.69 22.14
C PHE A 552 13.14 -51.43 21.24
N LEU A 553 12.07 -50.64 21.32
CA LEU A 553 11.96 -49.36 20.60
C LEU A 553 12.96 -48.30 21.13
N ILE A 554 13.25 -48.30 22.43
CA ILE A 554 14.27 -47.43 23.04
C ILE A 554 15.68 -47.81 22.56
N ILE A 555 16.01 -49.10 22.50
CA ILE A 555 17.32 -49.57 21.98
C ILE A 555 17.49 -49.22 20.50
N LEU A 556 16.44 -49.35 19.68
CA LEU A 556 16.47 -48.93 18.27
C LEU A 556 16.63 -47.41 18.11
N LYS A 557 16.01 -46.61 18.98
CA LYS A 557 16.23 -45.14 19.05
C LYS A 557 17.68 -44.82 19.46
N LEU A 558 18.21 -45.47 20.48
CA LEU A 558 19.59 -45.27 20.96
C LEU A 558 20.65 -45.68 19.92
N LYS A 559 20.38 -46.71 19.11
CA LYS A 559 21.26 -47.13 18.01
C LYS A 559 21.21 -46.13 16.84
N ARG A 560 20.07 -45.48 16.58
CA ARG A 560 19.90 -44.42 15.57
C ARG A 560 20.54 -43.10 16.01
N THR A 561 20.46 -42.75 17.30
CA THR A 561 21.11 -41.55 17.86
C THR A 561 22.63 -41.69 17.95
N ASN A 562 23.18 -42.88 18.25
CA ASN A 562 24.64 -43.10 18.26
C ASN A 562 25.31 -42.98 16.87
N ILE A 563 24.57 -43.26 15.78
CA ILE A 563 25.06 -43.05 14.41
C ILE A 563 25.07 -41.55 14.06
N GLN A 564 24.05 -40.79 14.49
CA GLN A 564 24.02 -39.32 14.33
C GLN A 564 25.08 -38.61 15.20
N HIS A 565 25.36 -39.13 16.40
CA HIS A 565 26.31 -38.51 17.33
C HIS A 565 27.78 -38.60 16.85
N ARG A 566 28.13 -39.59 16.02
CA ARG A 566 29.45 -39.69 15.36
C ARG A 566 29.65 -38.65 14.25
N MET A 567 28.58 -38.13 13.64
CA MET A 567 28.68 -37.01 12.68
C MET A 567 28.68 -35.63 13.37
N ALA A 568 28.10 -35.53 14.58
CA ALA A 568 28.02 -34.29 15.36
C ALA A 568 29.28 -33.94 16.17
N GLN A 569 30.23 -34.87 16.36
CA GLN A 569 31.50 -34.59 17.07
C GLN A 569 32.56 -33.89 16.21
N ALA A 570 32.32 -33.66 14.91
CA ALA A 570 33.21 -32.88 14.05
C ALA A 570 32.97 -31.36 14.11
N PHE A 571 32.00 -30.87 14.90
CA PHE A 571 31.62 -29.45 14.93
C PHE A 571 31.37 -28.89 16.34
N GLN A 572 32.01 -29.47 17.37
CA GLN A 572 32.12 -28.79 18.67
C GLN A 572 33.29 -27.80 18.61
N ASN A 573 33.02 -26.63 18.05
CA ASN A 573 33.58 -25.34 18.46
C ASN A 573 32.92 -24.25 17.61
N VAL A 574 31.87 -23.63 18.14
CA VAL A 574 31.57 -22.18 18.09
C VAL A 574 30.14 -21.95 18.60
N ARG A 575 30.10 -21.25 19.75
CA ARG A 575 29.04 -20.52 20.47
C ARG A 575 27.60 -20.46 19.94
N GLU A 576 26.68 -20.64 20.90
CA GLU A 576 25.21 -20.58 20.86
C GLU A 576 24.60 -19.25 20.40
N GLU A 577 23.46 -19.32 19.68
CA GLU A 577 22.45 -18.25 19.59
C GLU A 577 21.01 -18.85 19.50
N PRO A 578 19.96 -18.10 19.92
CA PRO A 578 18.68 -18.69 20.33
C PRO A 578 17.72 -19.05 19.18
N THR A 579 16.97 -20.13 19.40
CA THR A 579 15.87 -20.66 18.56
C THR A 579 14.61 -19.80 18.64
N VAL A 580 14.05 -19.43 17.49
CA VAL A 580 12.76 -18.70 17.36
C VAL A 580 11.62 -19.71 17.23
N GLN A 581 10.62 -19.65 18.12
CA GLN A 581 9.41 -20.49 18.09
C GLN A 581 8.27 -19.73 17.40
N PHE A 582 7.54 -20.39 16.51
CA PHE A 582 6.36 -19.87 15.82
C PHE A 582 5.09 -20.53 16.41
N ASN A 583 4.03 -19.74 16.61
CA ASN A 583 2.73 -20.23 17.11
C ASN A 583 1.68 -20.03 16.01
N ALA A 584 0.84 -21.05 15.83
CA ALA A 584 -0.22 -21.07 14.82
C ALA A 584 -1.18 -19.87 14.95
N GLY A 585 -1.37 -19.15 13.83
CA GLY A 585 -2.43 -18.14 13.69
C GLY A 585 -2.12 -16.71 14.13
N THR A 586 -0.92 -16.38 14.64
CA THR A 586 -0.55 -14.99 14.98
C THR A 586 0.97 -14.81 15.00
N PHE A 587 1.55 -14.04 14.07
CA PHE A 587 2.97 -13.70 14.08
C PHE A 587 3.26 -12.67 15.19
N THR A 588 4.05 -13.03 16.21
CA THR A 588 4.63 -12.06 17.15
C THR A 588 6.16 -12.19 17.18
N LEU A 589 6.84 -11.18 16.64
CA LEU A 589 8.31 -11.09 16.69
C LEU A 589 8.70 -10.27 17.92
N SER A 590 9.30 -10.90 18.94
CA SER A 590 9.68 -10.19 20.17
C SER A 590 11.00 -9.43 19.99
N ARG A 591 10.92 -8.11 19.80
CA ARG A 591 11.96 -7.14 20.18
C ARG A 591 11.36 -5.76 20.42
N LYS A 592 11.41 -5.26 21.67
CA LYS A 592 10.94 -3.91 22.05
C LYS A 592 11.69 -2.82 21.26
N ALA A 593 10.96 -2.08 20.41
CA ALA A 593 10.80 -0.62 20.48
C ALA A 593 9.84 -0.08 19.40
N LYS A 594 8.68 0.42 19.85
CA LYS A 594 7.68 1.35 19.26
C LYS A 594 7.01 1.02 17.89
N SER A 595 5.67 1.13 17.95
CA SER A 595 4.60 0.94 16.95
C SER A 595 4.34 -0.51 16.51
N SER A 596 3.26 -1.10 17.04
CA SER A 596 2.67 -2.39 16.68
C SER A 596 2.13 -2.40 15.24
N PRO A 597 2.51 -3.37 14.38
CA PRO A 597 1.68 -3.77 13.24
C PRO A 597 0.70 -4.87 13.67
N ASP A 598 -0.52 -4.84 13.14
CA ASP A 598 -1.52 -5.91 13.32
C ASP A 598 -0.97 -7.28 12.86
N PRO A 599 -1.39 -8.41 13.46
CA PRO A 599 -0.94 -9.73 13.05
C PRO A 599 -1.35 -10.04 11.61
N THR A 600 -0.41 -10.45 10.77
CA THR A 600 -0.67 -10.82 9.38
C THR A 600 -1.53 -12.09 9.32
N VAL A 601 -2.79 -11.94 8.90
CA VAL A 601 -3.72 -13.07 8.69
C VAL A 601 -3.49 -13.66 7.29
N TYR A 602 -3.15 -14.95 7.22
CA TYR A 602 -2.94 -15.68 5.95
C TYR A 602 -3.87 -16.91 5.84
N PRO A 603 -4.18 -17.39 4.62
CA PRO A 603 -4.99 -18.60 4.44
C PRO A 603 -4.24 -19.82 4.96
N VAL A 604 -4.76 -20.46 6.01
CA VAL A 604 -4.14 -21.66 6.62
C VAL A 604 -4.49 -22.89 5.80
N LEU A 605 -3.48 -23.70 5.48
CA LEU A 605 -3.62 -25.02 4.86
C LEU A 605 -3.36 -26.10 5.91
N GLU A 606 -4.21 -27.13 5.91
CA GLU A 606 -4.03 -28.30 6.76
C GLU A 606 -2.92 -29.20 6.20
N TRP A 607 -2.02 -29.67 7.06
CA TRP A 607 -0.90 -30.52 6.64
C TRP A 607 -1.37 -31.79 5.91
N ASN A 608 -2.49 -32.37 6.35
CA ASN A 608 -3.07 -33.58 5.75
C ASN A 608 -3.63 -33.36 4.34
N ASP A 609 -3.90 -32.10 3.97
CA ASP A 609 -4.43 -31.72 2.67
C ASP A 609 -3.33 -31.49 1.62
N ILE A 610 -2.05 -31.63 1.99
CA ILE A 610 -0.90 -31.46 1.09
C ILE A 610 -0.30 -32.83 0.74
N LYS A 611 -0.23 -33.14 -0.56
CA LYS A 611 0.48 -34.32 -1.07
C LYS A 611 1.68 -33.92 -1.91
N PHE A 612 2.88 -34.03 -1.33
CA PHE A 612 4.14 -33.74 -2.01
C PHE A 612 4.41 -34.70 -3.18
N GLN A 613 4.99 -34.16 -4.25
CA GLN A 613 5.45 -34.87 -5.44
C GLN A 613 6.97 -34.56 -5.61
N ASP A 614 7.38 -34.22 -6.84
CA ASP A 614 8.78 -34.00 -7.19
C ASP A 614 9.32 -32.65 -6.70
N VAL A 615 10.64 -32.60 -6.48
CA VAL A 615 11.37 -31.35 -6.29
C VAL A 615 11.50 -30.67 -7.65
N ILE A 616 10.95 -29.47 -7.78
CA ILE A 616 10.92 -28.70 -9.04
C ILE A 616 11.92 -27.55 -9.07
N GLY A 617 12.49 -27.20 -7.92
CA GLY A 617 13.54 -26.19 -7.85
C GLY A 617 14.26 -26.18 -6.50
N GLU A 618 15.53 -25.81 -6.52
CA GLU A 618 16.33 -25.59 -5.32
C GLU A 618 17.06 -24.25 -5.45
N GLY A 619 16.82 -23.37 -4.48
CA GLY A 619 17.38 -22.02 -4.45
C GLY A 619 18.23 -21.75 -3.21
N ASN A 620 18.65 -20.50 -3.04
CA ASN A 620 19.39 -20.05 -1.85
C ASN A 620 18.54 -20.18 -0.57
N PHE A 621 17.25 -19.88 -0.66
CA PHE A 621 16.36 -19.77 0.50
C PHE A 621 15.67 -21.08 0.88
N GLY A 622 15.68 -22.09 0.00
CA GLY A 622 14.81 -23.24 0.18
C GLY A 622 14.73 -24.21 -0.99
N GLN A 623 13.84 -25.18 -0.83
CA GLN A 623 13.46 -26.14 -1.85
C GLN A 623 11.99 -25.91 -2.24
N VAL A 624 11.71 -25.95 -3.53
CA VAL A 624 10.36 -25.87 -4.08
C VAL A 624 9.95 -27.26 -4.55
N LEU A 625 8.85 -27.76 -4.01
CA LEU A 625 8.28 -29.06 -4.36
C LEU A 625 6.96 -28.86 -5.08
N LYS A 626 6.71 -29.63 -6.12
CA LYS A 626 5.36 -29.77 -6.65
C LYS A 626 4.53 -30.55 -5.62
N ALA A 627 3.29 -30.13 -5.41
CA ALA A 627 2.36 -30.84 -4.56
C ALA A 627 0.94 -30.76 -5.13
N ARG A 628 0.10 -31.71 -4.73
CA ARG A 628 -1.35 -31.63 -4.93
C ARG A 628 -1.99 -31.24 -3.61
N ILE A 629 -2.68 -30.11 -3.58
CA ILE A 629 -3.33 -29.58 -2.39
C ILE A 629 -4.85 -29.70 -2.49
N LYS A 630 -5.52 -29.77 -1.34
CA LYS A 630 -6.97 -29.65 -1.23
C LYS A 630 -7.30 -28.32 -0.55
N LYS A 631 -7.99 -27.43 -1.26
CA LYS A 631 -8.44 -26.13 -0.75
C LYS A 631 -9.91 -25.93 -1.11
N ASP A 632 -10.72 -25.54 -0.13
CA ASP A 632 -12.17 -25.32 -0.31
C ASP A 632 -12.90 -26.52 -0.95
N GLY A 633 -12.43 -27.75 -0.66
CA GLY A 633 -12.96 -29.00 -1.22
C GLY A 633 -12.44 -29.37 -2.62
N LEU A 634 -11.75 -28.45 -3.31
CA LEU A 634 -11.19 -28.66 -4.64
C LEU A 634 -9.74 -29.13 -4.58
N ARG A 635 -9.35 -30.03 -5.50
CA ARG A 635 -7.97 -30.50 -5.64
C ARG A 635 -7.28 -29.74 -6.77
N MET A 636 -6.12 -29.19 -6.49
CA MET A 636 -5.31 -28.45 -7.47
C MET A 636 -3.82 -28.71 -7.28
N ASP A 637 -3.05 -28.49 -8.34
CA ASP A 637 -1.60 -28.55 -8.29
C ASP A 637 -1.05 -27.21 -7.75
N ALA A 638 -0.05 -27.30 -6.87
CA ALA A 638 0.58 -26.16 -6.21
C ALA A 638 2.10 -26.36 -6.15
N ALA A 639 2.84 -25.26 -6.04
CA ALA A 639 4.25 -25.29 -5.68
C ALA A 639 4.39 -24.95 -4.19
N ILE A 640 5.03 -25.85 -3.42
CA ILE A 640 5.31 -25.67 -2.01
C ILE A 640 6.76 -25.24 -1.84
N LYS A 641 6.97 -24.01 -1.39
CA LYS A 641 8.28 -23.47 -1.01
C LYS A 641 8.52 -23.78 0.48
N ARG A 642 9.64 -24.42 0.81
CA ARG A 642 10.08 -24.70 2.19
C ARG A 642 11.53 -24.27 2.40
N MET A 643 11.88 -23.86 3.61
CA MET A 643 13.26 -23.53 3.97
C MET A 643 14.14 -24.78 4.12
N LYS A 644 15.47 -24.61 3.95
CA LYS A 644 16.46 -25.66 4.25
C LYS A 644 16.66 -25.79 5.77
N GLU A 645 17.06 -26.97 6.25
CA GLU A 645 17.26 -27.24 7.68
C GLU A 645 18.33 -26.32 8.35
N TYR A 646 19.20 -25.70 7.54
CA TYR A 646 20.30 -24.82 7.97
C TYR A 646 20.12 -23.34 7.55
N ALA A 647 18.88 -22.87 7.39
CA ALA A 647 18.60 -21.48 6.99
C ALA A 647 19.02 -20.46 8.08
N SER A 648 19.62 -19.33 7.67
CA SER A 648 20.05 -18.25 8.58
C SER A 648 18.88 -17.45 9.13
N LYS A 649 19.10 -16.65 10.18
CA LYS A 649 18.05 -15.76 10.74
C LYS A 649 17.54 -14.73 9.73
N ASP A 650 18.38 -14.32 8.79
CA ASP A 650 17.98 -13.39 7.73
C ASP A 650 17.15 -14.11 6.66
N ASP A 651 17.48 -15.37 6.31
CA ASP A 651 16.67 -16.19 5.40
C ASP A 651 15.25 -16.42 5.95
N HIS A 652 15.12 -16.64 7.26
CA HIS A 652 13.81 -16.75 7.92
C HIS A 652 12.99 -15.46 7.82
N ARG A 653 13.65 -14.30 7.89
CA ARG A 653 13.01 -12.98 7.81
C ARG A 653 12.54 -12.68 6.40
N ASP A 654 13.37 -12.99 5.41
CA ASP A 654 13.05 -12.78 4.00
C ASP A 654 11.94 -13.73 3.54
N PHE A 655 11.95 -14.99 4.01
CA PHE A 655 10.89 -15.97 3.75
C PHE A 655 9.54 -15.58 4.40
N ALA A 656 9.57 -15.08 5.63
CA ALA A 656 8.37 -14.53 6.27
C ALA A 656 7.86 -13.25 5.58
N GLY A 657 8.79 -12.40 5.11
CA GLY A 657 8.48 -11.21 4.33
C GLY A 657 7.79 -11.54 3.01
N GLU A 658 8.21 -12.61 2.32
CA GLU A 658 7.57 -13.09 1.09
C GLU A 658 6.10 -13.48 1.31
N LEU A 659 5.81 -14.21 2.41
CA LEU A 659 4.42 -14.53 2.80
C LEU A 659 3.61 -13.24 3.06
N GLU A 660 4.16 -12.29 3.81
CA GLU A 660 3.49 -11.03 4.12
C GLU A 660 3.17 -10.21 2.85
N VAL A 661 4.13 -10.12 1.93
CA VAL A 661 3.96 -9.41 0.65
C VAL A 661 2.85 -10.07 -0.17
N LEU A 662 2.90 -11.39 -0.35
CA LEU A 662 1.89 -12.10 -1.15
C LEU A 662 0.48 -12.01 -0.54
N CYS A 663 0.36 -12.00 0.79
CA CYS A 663 -0.92 -11.75 1.46
C CYS A 663 -1.49 -10.36 1.15
N LYS A 664 -0.65 -9.32 1.14
CA LYS A 664 -1.07 -7.93 0.88
C LYS A 664 -1.36 -7.67 -0.60
N LEU A 665 -0.63 -8.33 -1.50
CA LEU A 665 -0.85 -8.21 -2.94
C LEU A 665 -2.18 -8.83 -3.35
N GLY A 666 -2.58 -9.95 -2.76
CA GLY A 666 -3.82 -10.62 -3.13
C GLY A 666 -3.77 -11.24 -4.52
N HIS A 667 -4.93 -11.42 -5.16
CA HIS A 667 -5.02 -12.13 -6.44
C HIS A 667 -4.79 -11.20 -7.65
N HIS A 668 -3.90 -11.59 -8.56
CA HIS A 668 -3.70 -10.90 -9.84
C HIS A 668 -3.25 -11.88 -10.95
N PRO A 669 -3.69 -11.72 -12.21
CA PRO A 669 -3.35 -12.63 -13.30
C PRO A 669 -1.85 -12.71 -13.62
N ASN A 670 -1.13 -11.58 -13.52
CA ASN A 670 0.32 -11.48 -13.83
C ASN A 670 1.23 -11.48 -12.60
N ILE A 671 0.72 -11.82 -11.41
CA ILE A 671 1.51 -12.06 -10.20
C ILE A 671 1.29 -13.50 -9.76
N ILE A 672 2.33 -14.16 -9.23
CA ILE A 672 2.15 -15.51 -8.69
C ILE A 672 1.28 -15.46 -7.42
N ASN A 673 0.22 -16.25 -7.40
CA ASN A 673 -0.79 -16.14 -6.35
C ASN A 673 -0.49 -17.06 -5.17
N LEU A 674 -0.72 -16.55 -3.95
CA LEU A 674 -0.69 -17.35 -2.74
C LEU A 674 -1.96 -18.20 -2.61
N LEU A 675 -1.78 -19.51 -2.48
CA LEU A 675 -2.87 -20.44 -2.22
C LEU A 675 -3.11 -20.62 -0.72
N GLY A 676 -2.03 -20.63 0.08
CA GLY A 676 -2.07 -20.63 1.54
C GLY A 676 -0.71 -20.98 2.14
N ALA A 677 -0.66 -21.10 3.46
CA ALA A 677 0.54 -21.55 4.17
C ALA A 677 0.19 -22.54 5.28
N CYS A 678 1.12 -23.45 5.56
CA CYS A 678 0.99 -24.46 6.60
C CYS A 678 2.24 -24.46 7.48
N GLU A 679 2.08 -24.62 8.78
CA GLU A 679 3.19 -24.85 9.70
C GLU A 679 3.15 -26.30 10.19
N HIS A 680 4.26 -27.03 10.02
CA HIS A 680 4.37 -28.41 10.48
C HIS A 680 5.75 -28.68 11.06
N GLN A 681 5.80 -29.22 12.28
CA GLN A 681 7.04 -29.53 13.01
C GLN A 681 8.00 -28.33 13.15
N GLY A 682 7.45 -27.11 13.28
CA GLY A 682 8.23 -25.87 13.41
C GLY A 682 8.80 -25.33 12.09
N TYR A 683 8.44 -25.92 10.95
CA TYR A 683 8.79 -25.43 9.63
C TYR A 683 7.58 -24.85 8.91
N LEU A 684 7.79 -23.69 8.27
CA LEU A 684 6.78 -23.01 7.47
C LEU A 684 6.83 -23.49 6.01
N TYR A 685 5.66 -23.80 5.46
CA TYR A 685 5.44 -24.25 4.10
C TYR A 685 4.52 -23.25 3.39
N LEU A 686 5.02 -22.64 2.32
CA LEU A 686 4.28 -21.65 1.53
C LEU A 686 3.75 -22.32 0.26
N ALA A 687 2.42 -22.37 0.09
CA ALA A 687 1.78 -22.91 -1.10
C ALA A 687 1.40 -21.79 -2.07
N ILE A 688 2.04 -21.78 -3.24
CA ILE A 688 1.77 -20.82 -4.32
C ILE A 688 1.25 -21.57 -5.56
N GLU A 689 0.65 -20.79 -6.47
CA GLU A 689 0.20 -21.26 -7.78
C GLU A 689 1.34 -22.00 -8.51
N TYR A 690 1.02 -23.13 -9.14
CA TYR A 690 1.98 -23.91 -9.92
C TYR A 690 2.09 -23.37 -11.35
N ALA A 691 3.31 -23.04 -11.78
CA ALA A 691 3.60 -22.61 -13.15
C ALA A 691 4.21 -23.78 -13.96
N PRO A 692 3.47 -24.40 -14.90
CA PRO A 692 3.89 -25.64 -15.54
C PRO A 692 5.10 -25.50 -16.47
N HIS A 693 5.37 -24.30 -17.00
CA HIS A 693 6.47 -24.07 -17.94
C HIS A 693 7.75 -23.54 -17.28
N GLY A 694 7.77 -23.43 -15.94
CA GLY A 694 8.94 -22.99 -15.19
C GLY A 694 9.24 -21.50 -15.36
N ASN A 695 10.52 -21.13 -15.21
CA ASN A 695 10.97 -19.73 -15.32
C ASN A 695 11.16 -19.29 -16.79
N LEU A 696 10.90 -18.01 -17.05
CA LEU A 696 10.92 -17.43 -18.39
C LEU A 696 12.32 -17.48 -19.03
N LEU A 697 13.39 -17.30 -18.25
CA LEU A 697 14.76 -17.38 -18.77
C LEU A 697 15.07 -18.75 -19.39
N GLU A 698 14.74 -19.83 -18.68
CA GLU A 698 14.95 -21.20 -19.16
C GLU A 698 14.00 -21.54 -20.30
N PHE A 699 12.74 -21.08 -20.22
CA PHE A 699 11.75 -21.23 -21.30
C PHE A 699 12.22 -20.59 -22.61
N LEU A 700 12.71 -19.34 -22.57
CA LEU A 700 13.22 -18.61 -23.73
C LEU A 700 14.52 -19.20 -24.30
N ARG A 701 15.32 -19.89 -23.48
CA ARG A 701 16.51 -20.61 -23.95
C ARG A 701 16.11 -21.88 -24.69
N LYS A 702 15.26 -22.70 -24.07
CA LYS A 702 14.72 -23.94 -24.67
C LYS A 702 13.97 -23.70 -25.98
N SER A 703 13.38 -22.52 -26.17
CA SER A 703 12.68 -22.16 -27.41
C SER A 703 13.60 -21.73 -28.57
N ARG A 704 14.92 -21.60 -28.36
CA ARG A 704 15.84 -21.27 -29.44
C ARG A 704 16.02 -22.48 -30.35
N VAL A 705 15.74 -22.29 -31.64
CA VAL A 705 15.77 -23.38 -32.63
C VAL A 705 17.20 -23.92 -32.81
N LEU A 706 18.22 -23.09 -32.55
CA LEU A 706 19.63 -23.45 -32.56
C LEU A 706 20.01 -24.57 -31.56
N GLU A 707 19.22 -24.79 -30.51
CA GLU A 707 19.47 -25.86 -29.51
C GLU A 707 18.67 -27.14 -29.76
N THR A 708 17.61 -27.10 -30.57
CA THR A 708 16.60 -28.18 -30.65
C THR A 708 16.40 -28.77 -32.04
N ASP A 709 16.47 -27.97 -33.12
CA ASP A 709 16.39 -28.46 -34.51
C ASP A 709 17.05 -27.48 -35.51
N PRO A 710 18.38 -27.58 -35.72
CA PRO A 710 19.09 -26.67 -36.62
C PRO A 710 18.61 -26.74 -38.09
N ALA A 711 17.99 -27.85 -38.54
CA ALA A 711 17.50 -27.98 -39.90
C ALA A 711 16.24 -27.12 -40.15
N PHE A 712 15.34 -27.06 -39.16
CA PHE A 712 14.15 -26.21 -39.21
C PHE A 712 14.50 -24.71 -39.19
N ALA A 713 15.51 -24.30 -38.40
CA ALA A 713 16.01 -22.92 -38.37
C ALA A 713 16.54 -22.46 -39.73
N ILE A 714 17.27 -23.32 -40.43
CA ILE A 714 17.86 -23.01 -41.73
C ILE A 714 16.78 -22.93 -42.81
N ALA A 715 15.81 -23.87 -42.81
CA ALA A 715 14.74 -23.90 -43.80
C ALA A 715 13.77 -22.70 -43.71
N ASN A 716 13.47 -22.24 -42.49
CA ASN A 716 12.51 -21.15 -42.26
C ASN A 716 13.14 -19.80 -41.91
N SER A 717 14.47 -19.72 -41.83
CA SER A 717 15.20 -18.53 -41.39
C SER A 717 14.74 -18.00 -40.02
N THR A 718 14.24 -18.86 -39.13
CA THR A 718 13.73 -18.50 -37.80
C THR A 718 14.70 -18.92 -36.70
N ALA A 719 15.14 -17.98 -35.87
CA ALA A 719 16.06 -18.25 -34.74
C ALA A 719 15.37 -18.83 -33.49
N SER A 720 14.03 -18.78 -33.40
CA SER A 720 13.23 -19.17 -32.24
C SER A 720 11.91 -19.83 -32.67
N THR A 721 11.41 -20.79 -31.89
CA THR A 721 10.08 -21.40 -32.07
C THR A 721 8.95 -20.50 -31.59
N LEU A 722 9.28 -19.42 -30.86
CA LEU A 722 8.33 -18.40 -30.41
C LEU A 722 8.23 -17.25 -31.42
N SER A 723 7.02 -16.78 -31.65
CA SER A 723 6.77 -15.60 -32.50
C SER A 723 7.08 -14.29 -31.77
N SER A 724 7.37 -13.23 -32.52
CA SER A 724 7.54 -11.88 -31.96
C SER A 724 6.32 -11.40 -31.17
N GLN A 725 5.12 -11.83 -31.57
CA GLN A 725 3.88 -11.52 -30.86
C GLN A 725 3.84 -12.17 -29.47
N GLN A 726 4.31 -13.41 -29.33
CA GLN A 726 4.40 -14.07 -28.02
C GLN A 726 5.44 -13.41 -27.12
N LEU A 727 6.59 -12.99 -27.68
CA LEU A 727 7.60 -12.24 -26.93
C LEU A 727 7.06 -10.91 -26.42
N LEU A 728 6.30 -10.19 -27.26
CA LEU A 728 5.64 -8.95 -26.87
C LEU A 728 4.55 -9.19 -25.82
N HIS A 729 3.83 -10.32 -25.91
CA HIS A 729 2.85 -10.72 -24.91
C HIS A 729 3.47 -10.92 -23.53
N PHE A 730 4.62 -11.61 -23.44
CA PHE A 730 5.35 -11.77 -22.18
C PHE A 730 5.79 -10.42 -21.59
N ALA A 731 6.29 -9.50 -22.42
CA ALA A 731 6.68 -8.17 -21.97
C ALA A 731 5.45 -7.38 -21.45
N ALA A 732 4.32 -7.45 -22.14
CA ALA A 732 3.08 -6.80 -21.74
C ALA A 732 2.51 -7.38 -20.43
N ASP A 733 2.57 -8.69 -20.25
CA ASP A 733 2.19 -9.37 -19.00
C ASP A 733 3.03 -8.89 -17.82
N VAL A 734 4.37 -8.86 -17.97
CA VAL A 734 5.27 -8.37 -16.92
C VAL A 734 5.01 -6.91 -16.60
N ALA A 735 4.79 -6.07 -17.63
CA ALA A 735 4.47 -4.66 -17.43
C ALA A 735 3.15 -4.46 -16.65
N ARG A 736 2.10 -5.25 -16.95
CA ARG A 736 0.83 -5.23 -16.19
C ARG A 736 1.02 -5.66 -14.74
N GLY A 737 1.86 -6.68 -14.50
CA GLY A 737 2.21 -7.11 -13.15
C GLY A 737 2.94 -6.01 -12.37
N MET A 738 3.90 -5.32 -13.01
CA MET A 738 4.65 -4.23 -12.37
C MET A 738 3.80 -2.98 -12.12
N ASP A 739 2.88 -2.64 -13.03
CA ASP A 739 1.89 -1.58 -12.81
C ASP A 739 1.03 -1.88 -11.57
N TYR A 740 0.56 -3.13 -11.44
CA TYR A 740 -0.17 -3.57 -10.24
C TYR A 740 0.65 -3.43 -8.95
N LEU A 741 1.92 -3.85 -8.95
CA LEU A 741 2.82 -3.70 -7.81
C LEU A 741 3.03 -2.23 -7.45
N SER A 742 3.23 -1.37 -8.45
CA SER A 742 3.41 0.07 -8.29
C SER A 742 2.17 0.74 -7.68
N GLN A 743 0.96 0.40 -8.15
CA GLN A 743 -0.30 0.87 -7.57
C GLN A 743 -0.48 0.46 -6.11
N LYS A 744 0.05 -0.71 -5.73
CA LYS A 744 0.06 -1.20 -4.35
C LYS A 744 1.24 -0.68 -3.50
N GLN A 745 2.08 0.18 -4.06
CA GLN A 745 3.27 0.74 -3.40
C GLN A 745 4.29 -0.33 -2.96
N PHE A 746 4.47 -1.36 -3.78
CA PHE A 746 5.49 -2.38 -3.59
C PHE A 746 6.63 -2.24 -4.60
N ILE A 747 7.85 -2.32 -4.08
CA ILE A 747 9.08 -2.40 -4.88
C ILE A 747 9.54 -3.86 -4.89
N HIS A 748 9.80 -4.42 -6.06
CA HIS A 748 10.23 -5.81 -6.23
C HIS A 748 11.70 -6.01 -5.87
N GLN A 749 12.60 -5.14 -6.37
CA GLN A 749 14.05 -5.12 -6.12
C GLN A 749 14.92 -6.23 -6.75
N ASP A 750 14.31 -7.20 -7.44
CA ASP A 750 15.03 -8.25 -8.18
C ASP A 750 14.19 -8.71 -9.39
N LEU A 751 13.74 -7.75 -10.20
CA LEU A 751 12.99 -8.06 -11.41
C LEU A 751 13.93 -8.58 -12.50
N VAL A 752 13.86 -9.88 -12.77
CA VAL A 752 14.71 -10.58 -13.74
C VAL A 752 13.97 -11.75 -14.37
N ALA A 753 14.36 -12.15 -15.58
CA ALA A 753 13.69 -13.24 -16.32
C ALA A 753 13.68 -14.61 -15.59
N ARG A 754 14.60 -14.85 -14.64
CA ARG A 754 14.60 -16.07 -13.80
C ARG A 754 13.52 -16.06 -12.70
N ASN A 755 13.04 -14.87 -12.33
CA ASN A 755 12.00 -14.64 -11.32
C ASN A 755 10.61 -14.44 -11.97
N ILE A 756 10.53 -14.52 -13.29
CA ILE A 756 9.25 -14.56 -14.02
C ILE A 756 8.92 -16.02 -14.30
N LEU A 757 7.73 -16.46 -13.88
CA LEU A 757 7.21 -17.80 -14.13
C LEU A 757 6.23 -17.79 -15.30
N VAL A 758 6.21 -18.87 -16.08
CA VAL A 758 5.31 -19.05 -17.22
C VAL A 758 4.21 -20.02 -16.82
N GLY A 759 3.01 -19.46 -16.62
CA GLY A 759 1.80 -20.16 -16.21
C GLY A 759 1.12 -20.89 -17.37
N GLU A 760 -0.07 -21.44 -17.10
CA GLU A 760 -0.92 -22.00 -18.15
C GLU A 760 -1.23 -20.96 -19.24
N ASN A 761 -1.41 -21.41 -20.47
CA ASN A 761 -1.65 -20.56 -21.66
C ASN A 761 -0.54 -19.54 -21.95
N TYR A 762 0.70 -19.81 -21.51
CA TYR A 762 1.85 -18.91 -21.72
C TYR A 762 1.66 -17.52 -21.11
N VAL A 763 0.97 -17.41 -19.97
CA VAL A 763 0.85 -16.16 -19.23
C VAL A 763 2.10 -15.97 -18.37
N ALA A 764 2.78 -14.82 -18.51
CA ALA A 764 3.91 -14.49 -17.65
C ALA A 764 3.43 -13.93 -16.30
N LYS A 765 4.02 -14.43 -15.21
CA LYS A 765 3.70 -14.09 -13.83
C LYS A 765 4.96 -13.74 -13.06
N ILE A 766 4.94 -12.59 -12.38
CA ILE A 766 6.06 -12.16 -11.54
C ILE A 766 6.05 -12.98 -10.24
N ALA A 767 7.22 -13.47 -9.84
CA ALA A 767 7.42 -14.31 -8.67
C ALA A 767 8.71 -13.91 -7.90
N ASP A 768 8.91 -14.56 -6.76
CA ASP A 768 10.08 -14.40 -5.87
C ASP A 768 10.18 -13.00 -5.21
N PHE A 769 9.31 -12.77 -4.22
CA PHE A 769 9.21 -11.51 -3.48
C PHE A 769 10.12 -11.43 -2.25
N GLY A 770 11.14 -12.28 -2.14
CA GLY A 770 12.00 -12.37 -0.95
C GLY A 770 12.76 -11.09 -0.60
N LEU A 771 12.98 -10.21 -1.58
CA LEU A 771 13.61 -8.89 -1.38
C LEU A 771 12.60 -7.73 -1.43
N SER A 772 11.32 -8.02 -1.67
CA SER A 772 10.32 -6.99 -1.91
C SER A 772 9.91 -6.26 -0.63
N ARG A 773 9.57 -4.98 -0.77
CA ARG A 773 9.22 -4.10 0.37
C ARG A 773 8.03 -3.24 0.01
N GLY A 774 7.08 -3.10 0.94
CA GLY A 774 5.95 -2.16 0.82
C GLY A 774 6.33 -0.76 1.27
N GLN A 775 7.11 -0.05 0.46
CA GLN A 775 7.57 1.34 0.70
C GLN A 775 7.73 2.06 -0.63
N GLU A 776 7.48 3.37 -0.68
CA GLU A 776 7.69 4.20 -1.88
C GLU A 776 9.17 4.34 -2.25
N ILE A 777 10.05 4.43 -1.24
CA ILE A 777 11.50 4.60 -1.41
C ILE A 777 12.20 3.75 -0.36
N TYR A 778 13.11 2.88 -0.80
CA TYR A 778 13.92 2.04 0.08
C TYR A 778 15.41 2.34 -0.10
N VAL A 779 16.11 2.61 1.00
CA VAL A 779 17.57 2.78 1.02
C VAL A 779 18.20 1.55 1.66
N LYS A 780 18.93 0.77 0.87
CA LYS A 780 19.58 -0.45 1.35
C LYS A 780 20.81 -0.09 2.19
N LYS A 781 20.80 -0.43 3.47
CA LYS A 781 21.87 -0.10 4.44
C LYS A 781 22.99 -1.15 4.52
N THR A 782 22.81 -2.34 3.95
CA THR A 782 23.75 -3.46 4.03
C THR A 782 24.20 -3.96 2.66
N MET A 783 25.51 -4.22 2.53
CA MET A 783 26.16 -4.76 1.34
C MET A 783 25.91 -6.29 1.26
N GLY A 784 24.79 -6.68 0.65
CA GLY A 784 24.50 -8.09 0.31
C GLY A 784 24.90 -8.43 -1.13
N ARG A 785 24.68 -9.68 -1.56
CA ARG A 785 24.76 -10.05 -2.98
C ARG A 785 23.72 -9.24 -3.77
N LEU A 786 24.13 -8.64 -4.89
CA LEU A 786 23.30 -7.75 -5.70
C LEU A 786 23.31 -8.19 -7.18
N PRO A 787 22.16 -8.14 -7.88
CA PRO A 787 22.07 -8.49 -9.29
C PRO A 787 22.56 -7.34 -10.19
N VAL A 788 23.84 -6.94 -10.05
CA VAL A 788 24.42 -5.70 -10.62
C VAL A 788 24.03 -5.44 -12.09
N ARG A 789 23.98 -6.47 -12.93
CA ARG A 789 23.63 -6.37 -14.36
C ARG A 789 22.21 -5.83 -14.61
N TRP A 790 21.28 -6.06 -13.69
CA TRP A 790 19.86 -5.75 -13.82
C TRP A 790 19.41 -4.63 -12.87
N MET A 791 20.36 -3.93 -12.24
CA MET A 791 20.04 -2.81 -11.35
C MET A 791 19.98 -1.50 -12.12
N ALA A 792 19.02 -0.65 -11.77
CA ALA A 792 18.96 0.72 -12.23
C ALA A 792 20.17 1.53 -11.74
N ILE A 793 20.52 2.57 -12.49
CA ILE A 793 21.75 3.35 -12.24
C ILE A 793 21.71 4.09 -10.89
N GLU A 794 20.54 4.56 -10.48
CA GLU A 794 20.30 5.18 -9.19
C GLU A 794 20.44 4.19 -8.03
N SER A 795 20.04 2.93 -8.24
CA SER A 795 20.21 1.87 -7.25
C SER A 795 21.68 1.46 -7.11
N LEU A 796 22.44 1.49 -8.20
CA LEU A 796 23.88 1.24 -8.18
C LEU A 796 24.66 2.38 -7.50
N ASN A 797 24.36 3.63 -7.82
CA ASN A 797 25.11 4.79 -7.33
C ASN A 797 24.75 5.18 -5.89
N TYR A 798 23.48 5.03 -5.51
CA TYR A 798 22.95 5.60 -4.26
C TYR A 798 22.31 4.56 -3.33
N SER A 799 22.24 3.29 -3.74
CA SER A 799 21.54 2.23 -2.98
C SER A 799 20.07 2.56 -2.71
N VAL A 800 19.45 3.37 -3.59
CA VAL A 800 18.05 3.77 -3.54
C VAL A 800 17.23 2.90 -4.50
N TYR A 801 16.15 2.34 -4.00
CA TYR A 801 15.20 1.53 -4.76
C TYR A 801 13.84 2.23 -4.71
N THR A 802 13.17 2.29 -5.86
CA THR A 802 11.82 2.86 -6.05
C THR A 802 11.04 1.97 -7.03
N THR A 803 9.74 2.19 -7.19
CA THR A 803 8.96 1.49 -8.23
C THR A 803 9.50 1.77 -9.64
N ASN A 804 10.13 2.93 -9.85
CA ASN A 804 10.78 3.28 -11.12
C ASN A 804 12.09 2.51 -11.35
N SER A 805 12.79 2.08 -10.30
CA SER A 805 14.02 1.30 -10.45
C SER A 805 13.78 -0.14 -10.87
N ASP A 806 12.53 -0.62 -10.79
CA ASP A 806 12.12 -1.93 -11.31
C ASP A 806 11.69 -1.86 -12.79
N VAL A 807 11.59 -0.66 -13.39
CA VAL A 807 11.27 -0.41 -14.81
C VAL A 807 12.56 -0.17 -15.58
#